data_AF-A0A830C7J5-F1
#
_entry.id   AF-A0A830C7J5-F1
#
_cell.length_a   1.000
_cell.length_b   1.000
_cell.length_c   1.000
_cell.angle_alpha   90.00
_cell.angle_beta   90.00
_cell.angle_gamma   90.00
#
_symmetry.space_group_name_H-M   'P 1'
#
loop_
_entity.id
_entity.type
_entity.pdbx_description
1 polymer ?
#
loop_
_entity_poly.entity_id
_entity_poly.type
_entity_poly.pdbx_seq_one_letter_code
_entity_poly.pdbx_strand_id
1 'polypeptide(L)'
;MENLIALVNRLQRACTALGDHGEESALPTLWDALPSIAVVGGQSSGKSSVLESIVGKDFLPRGSGIVTRRPLVLQLHRIDDGREYAEFGHLPRKRFSDFAAVRKEISDETDRETGRSKQISTVPIYLSIYSPNVVNLTLIDLPGLTKVAIDGQSESIVMDIENMVRSYIEKPNCIILAVSPANQDLATSDAIKISREVDPKGERTFGVLTKIDLMDKGTDAVEILEGKSYKLQFPWIGVVNRSQADINKNVDMIAARRREREYFAQTPEYKHLVHRMGSEHLGKVLSKHLEAVIKSRIPGLQSLINKTIIELESELSRLGKPIATDAGGKLYMIMEICRIFDGIFKEHLDGVRPGGDKIYNVFDNQLPAALKRLQFDKHLAMENVRKLITEADGYQPHLIAPEQGYRRLIETAVITIKGPAEAAVDAVHGILKDLVHKSISETVELKQYPSLRVEVGNAAIESLDRMKEESKKATLQLVEMENSYLTVDFFRKLPQDVEKGGNPTHSIFDRYNDTYLRRIGSTVLSYVNMVCASLRNSIPKSIVYCQVREAKRSLLDYFFTELGKKECGKCKKECKSCEPQSNEFISALAAGMSAKLIVEVTSEVSSSTVALAVAACQTGGKLICILPEPKLTKSQKAIEDSGLSEMVEFNTGDPAEALVNYENIDFSLVDCKSRDYVKLLKSLGVNPKRSVVVANNLLEGEKGLEGHLRGVENKTKVRSMKHPIGRGMEITMIGKSNDFGKREKSKSGSYCVRSERKVVKRTDKSKWVFQVDEKSGEEHIFRVPKSHSESLWGAK
;
A
#
# COMPACT_ATOMS: atom_id res chain seq x y z
N MET A 1 13.75 37.63 -12.37
CA MET A 1 12.52 38.07 -13.08
C MET A 1 12.41 37.38 -14.44
N GLU A 2 13.46 37.34 -15.27
CA GLU A 2 13.53 36.50 -16.49
C GLU A 2 13.23 34.99 -16.27
N ASN A 3 13.39 34.50 -15.04
CA ASN A 3 13.12 33.11 -14.65
C ASN A 3 11.62 32.68 -14.70
N LEU A 4 10.65 33.60 -14.64
CA LEU A 4 9.22 33.24 -14.54
C LEU A 4 8.66 32.68 -15.86
N ILE A 5 9.05 33.27 -16.98
CA ILE A 5 8.61 32.82 -18.32
C ILE A 5 9.32 31.51 -18.68
N ALA A 6 10.60 31.39 -18.31
CA ALA A 6 11.33 30.12 -18.43
C ALA A 6 10.68 28.99 -17.61
N LEU A 7 10.14 29.29 -16.42
CA LEU A 7 9.38 28.34 -15.61
C LEU A 7 8.10 27.89 -16.31
N VAL A 8 7.29 28.81 -16.82
CA VAL A 8 6.06 28.47 -17.57
C VAL A 8 6.40 27.64 -18.80
N ASN A 9 7.45 27.97 -19.55
CA ASN A 9 7.86 27.19 -20.72
C ASN A 9 8.38 25.79 -20.35
N ARG A 10 8.98 25.62 -19.16
CA ARG A 10 9.34 24.29 -18.65
C ARG A 10 8.09 23.49 -18.25
N LEU A 11 7.12 24.13 -17.61
CA LEU A 11 5.84 23.49 -17.25
C LEU A 11 5.08 23.07 -18.50
N GLN A 12 4.98 23.94 -19.51
CA GLN A 12 4.39 23.63 -20.81
C GLN A 12 5.08 22.42 -21.44
N ARG A 13 6.42 22.41 -21.54
CA ARG A 13 7.16 21.26 -22.08
C ARG A 13 6.91 19.96 -21.31
N ALA A 14 6.81 20.03 -19.98
CA ALA A 14 6.49 18.88 -19.16
C ALA A 14 5.08 18.35 -19.45
N CYS A 15 4.07 19.22 -19.54
CA CYS A 15 2.71 18.86 -19.93
C CYS A 15 2.68 18.19 -21.32
N THR A 16 3.34 18.80 -22.31
CA THR A 16 3.42 18.24 -23.67
C THR A 16 4.09 16.86 -23.68
N ALA A 17 5.16 16.66 -22.92
CA ALA A 17 5.85 15.36 -22.84
C ALA A 17 5.03 14.28 -22.13
N LEU A 18 4.14 14.67 -21.22
CA LEU A 18 3.24 13.76 -20.48
C LEU A 18 1.96 13.41 -21.26
N GLY A 19 1.80 13.90 -22.49
CA GLY A 19 0.58 13.71 -23.28
C GLY A 19 -0.61 14.54 -22.79
N ASP A 20 -0.37 15.51 -21.92
CA ASP A 20 -1.37 16.42 -21.38
C ASP A 20 -1.69 17.52 -22.41
N HIS A 21 -2.35 17.14 -23.50
CA HIS A 21 -2.66 18.01 -24.65
C HIS A 21 -3.97 18.80 -24.49
N GLY A 22 -4.59 18.77 -23.30
CA GLY A 22 -5.92 19.37 -23.12
C GLY A 22 -7.05 18.57 -23.80
N GLU A 23 -6.80 17.30 -24.17
CA GLU A 23 -7.87 16.38 -24.56
C GLU A 23 -8.67 15.94 -23.34
N GLU A 24 -9.95 15.64 -23.55
CA GLU A 24 -11.04 15.38 -22.58
C GLU A 24 -10.73 14.32 -21.49
N SER A 25 -9.75 14.59 -20.62
CA SER A 25 -9.59 13.91 -19.35
C SER A 25 -10.36 14.68 -18.29
N ALA A 26 -11.01 13.96 -17.37
CA ALA A 26 -11.93 14.49 -16.36
C ALA A 26 -11.30 15.44 -15.31
N LEU A 27 -10.06 15.90 -15.54
CA LEU A 27 -9.31 16.81 -14.69
C LEU A 27 -8.92 18.05 -15.51
N PRO A 28 -9.01 19.27 -14.96
CA PRO A 28 -8.43 20.45 -15.61
C PRO A 28 -6.95 20.18 -15.87
N THR A 29 -6.56 20.10 -17.14
CA THR A 29 -5.17 19.84 -17.50
C THR A 29 -4.31 20.99 -17.00
N LEU A 30 -3.11 20.69 -16.49
CA LEU A 30 -2.20 21.74 -16.02
C LEU A 30 -1.92 22.74 -17.16
N TRP A 31 -1.96 22.24 -18.39
CA TRP A 31 -1.90 23.01 -19.63
C TRP A 31 -2.91 24.16 -19.71
N ASP A 32 -4.19 23.92 -19.37
CA ASP A 32 -5.26 24.93 -19.45
C ASP A 32 -5.12 26.06 -18.42
N ALA A 33 -4.41 25.77 -17.34
CA ALA A 33 -4.17 26.73 -16.28
C ALA A 33 -2.97 27.66 -16.58
N LEU A 34 -2.15 27.34 -17.59
CA LEU A 34 -0.95 28.12 -17.93
C LEU A 34 -1.30 29.35 -18.79
N PRO A 35 -0.81 30.56 -18.42
CA PRO A 35 -1.01 31.74 -19.24
C PRO A 35 -0.35 31.60 -20.62
N SER A 36 -1.09 31.95 -21.66
CA SER A 36 -0.62 31.92 -23.05
C SER A 36 -1.14 33.13 -23.82
N ILE A 37 -0.50 33.48 -24.94
CA ILE A 37 -0.96 34.54 -25.84
C ILE A 37 -1.36 33.91 -27.16
N ALA A 38 -2.63 34.03 -27.54
CA ALA A 38 -3.14 33.55 -28.82
C ALA A 38 -3.28 34.69 -29.82
N VAL A 39 -2.73 34.53 -31.03
CA VAL A 39 -2.82 35.51 -32.10
C VAL A 39 -4.03 35.19 -32.98
N VAL A 40 -4.99 36.11 -33.01
CA VAL A 40 -6.25 35.94 -33.75
C VAL A 40 -6.39 37.04 -34.78
N GLY A 41 -6.87 36.69 -35.97
CA GLY A 41 -7.02 37.63 -37.06
C GLY A 41 -7.50 36.99 -38.35
N GLY A 42 -8.19 37.76 -39.18
CA GLY A 42 -8.60 37.32 -40.51
C GLY A 42 -7.42 36.88 -41.38
N GLN A 43 -7.71 36.15 -42.45
CA GLN A 43 -6.72 35.84 -43.46
C GLN A 43 -6.08 37.14 -44.01
N SER A 44 -4.76 37.15 -44.20
CA SER A 44 -4.01 38.31 -44.69
C SER A 44 -4.07 39.58 -43.82
N SER A 45 -4.51 39.49 -42.55
CA SER A 45 -4.47 40.61 -41.58
C SER A 45 -3.06 40.96 -41.10
N GLY A 46 -2.05 40.16 -41.46
CA GLY A 46 -0.65 40.39 -41.10
C GLY A 46 -0.18 39.71 -39.82
N LYS A 47 -0.91 38.71 -39.30
CA LYS A 47 -0.51 37.91 -38.11
C LYS A 47 0.94 37.41 -38.17
N SER A 48 1.27 36.66 -39.22
CA SER A 48 2.62 36.10 -39.40
C SER A 48 3.67 37.20 -39.52
N SER A 49 3.36 38.32 -40.18
CA SER A 49 4.26 39.48 -40.25
C SER A 49 4.49 40.14 -38.88
N VAL A 50 3.46 40.25 -38.04
CA VAL A 50 3.60 40.76 -36.66
C VAL A 50 4.50 39.84 -35.84
N LEU A 51 4.31 38.53 -35.94
CA LEU A 51 5.14 37.53 -35.25
C LEU A 51 6.61 37.61 -35.71
N GLU A 52 6.87 37.65 -37.01
CA GLU A 52 8.22 37.79 -37.56
C GLU A 52 8.85 39.13 -37.17
N SER A 53 8.08 40.22 -37.12
CA SER A 53 8.55 41.54 -36.67
C SER A 53 8.90 41.54 -35.17
N ILE A 54 8.17 40.80 -34.33
CA ILE A 54 8.50 40.63 -32.89
C ILE A 54 9.79 39.80 -32.74
N VAL A 55 9.94 38.71 -33.49
CA VAL A 55 11.14 37.84 -33.43
C VAL A 55 12.36 38.51 -34.06
N GLY A 56 12.18 39.30 -35.11
CA GLY A 56 13.28 39.89 -35.86
C GLY A 56 13.81 39.02 -37.00
N LYS A 57 13.10 37.94 -37.37
CA LYS A 57 13.54 36.96 -38.38
C LYS A 57 12.40 36.47 -39.26
N ASP A 58 12.77 36.03 -40.46
CA ASP A 58 11.90 35.38 -41.44
C ASP A 58 11.90 33.87 -41.22
N PHE A 59 10.84 33.32 -40.63
CA PHE A 59 10.75 31.89 -40.34
C PHE A 59 9.36 31.29 -40.57
N LEU A 60 8.32 32.10 -40.74
CA LEU A 60 6.99 31.57 -41.01
C LEU A 60 6.82 31.33 -42.53
N PRO A 61 6.09 30.28 -42.93
CA PRO A 61 5.77 30.06 -44.34
C PRO A 61 4.97 31.25 -44.90
N ARG A 62 5.06 31.47 -46.21
CA ARG A 62 4.32 32.49 -46.94
C ARG A 62 3.69 31.86 -48.18
N GLY A 63 2.45 32.19 -48.48
CA GLY A 63 1.74 31.67 -49.65
C GLY A 63 0.35 32.27 -49.82
N SER A 64 -0.27 31.98 -50.95
CA SER A 64 -1.69 32.27 -51.21
C SER A 64 -2.57 31.21 -50.55
N GLY A 65 -3.65 31.62 -49.89
CA GLY A 65 -4.56 30.70 -49.17
C GLY A 65 -4.28 30.65 -47.67
N ILE A 66 -4.73 29.57 -47.01
CA ILE A 66 -4.51 29.36 -45.56
C ILE A 66 -3.07 28.90 -45.37
N VAL A 67 -2.22 29.80 -44.87
CA VAL A 67 -0.79 29.54 -44.71
C VAL A 67 -0.53 28.76 -43.43
N THR A 68 -1.07 29.21 -42.29
CA THR A 68 -1.02 28.50 -41.01
C THR A 68 -2.18 27.49 -40.96
N ARG A 69 -1.90 26.19 -41.17
CA ARG A 69 -2.89 25.09 -41.16
C ARG A 69 -2.92 24.30 -39.84
N ARG A 70 -1.91 24.49 -38.99
CA ARG A 70 -1.79 23.91 -37.65
C ARG A 70 -1.45 25.03 -36.67
N PRO A 71 -1.95 25.02 -35.42
CA PRO A 71 -1.50 25.95 -34.40
C PRO A 71 0.02 25.86 -34.21
N LEU A 72 0.72 26.99 -34.18
CA LEU A 72 2.16 27.04 -33.92
C LEU A 72 2.40 27.65 -32.55
N VAL A 73 2.86 26.84 -31.61
CA VAL A 73 3.28 27.28 -30.27
C VAL A 73 4.73 27.72 -30.36
N LEU A 74 4.93 29.03 -30.42
CA LEU A 74 6.21 29.70 -30.54
C LEU A 74 6.72 30.16 -29.18
N GLN A 75 7.84 29.60 -28.73
CA GLN A 75 8.52 29.96 -27.50
C GLN A 75 9.78 30.76 -27.82
N LEU A 76 9.82 32.02 -27.41
CA LEU A 76 10.97 32.90 -27.57
C LEU A 76 11.80 32.88 -26.27
N HIS A 77 13.09 32.65 -26.42
CA HIS A 77 14.06 32.59 -25.36
C HIS A 77 15.15 33.64 -25.60
N ARG A 78 15.24 34.60 -24.68
CA ARG A 78 16.35 35.54 -24.64
C ARG A 78 17.61 34.80 -24.16
N ILE A 79 18.67 34.85 -24.96
CA ILE A 79 19.98 34.31 -24.61
C ILE A 79 21.02 35.43 -24.61
N ASP A 80 22.01 35.35 -23.74
CA ASP A 80 23.13 36.31 -23.73
C ASP A 80 24.25 35.93 -24.70
N ASP A 81 24.27 34.66 -25.14
CA ASP A 81 25.20 34.15 -26.14
C ASP A 81 24.79 34.59 -27.55
N GLY A 82 25.77 35.00 -28.37
CA GLY A 82 25.54 35.67 -29.65
C GLY A 82 25.08 34.75 -30.79
N ARG A 83 24.86 33.46 -30.54
CA ARG A 83 24.47 32.48 -31.57
C ARG A 83 22.99 32.15 -31.51
N GLU A 84 22.25 32.70 -32.45
CA GLU A 84 20.82 32.45 -32.61
C GLU A 84 20.56 31.05 -33.18
N TYR A 85 19.60 30.33 -32.60
CA TYR A 85 19.18 29.02 -33.11
C TYR A 85 17.73 28.71 -32.75
N ALA A 86 17.14 27.74 -33.45
CA ALA A 86 15.81 27.22 -33.16
C ALA A 86 15.83 25.70 -32.94
N GLU A 87 14.88 25.20 -32.16
CA GLU A 87 14.68 23.78 -31.86
C GLU A 87 13.18 23.45 -31.98
N PHE A 88 12.87 22.32 -32.60
CA PHE A 88 11.50 21.83 -32.72
C PHE A 88 11.22 20.74 -31.67
N GLY A 89 9.99 20.71 -31.15
CA GLY A 89 9.56 19.69 -30.18
C GLY A 89 9.64 18.26 -30.73
N HIS A 90 9.32 18.07 -32.01
CA HIS A 90 9.36 16.75 -32.67
C HIS A 90 10.77 16.32 -33.12
N LEU A 91 11.75 17.23 -33.10
CA LEU A 91 13.16 16.95 -33.42
C LEU A 91 14.08 17.34 -32.25
N PRO A 92 13.96 16.65 -31.10
CA PRO A 92 14.79 16.95 -29.94
C PRO A 92 16.27 16.78 -30.29
N ARG A 93 17.11 17.73 -29.83
CA ARG A 93 18.58 17.78 -30.04
C ARG A 93 19.07 18.24 -31.42
N LYS A 94 18.18 18.57 -32.37
CA LYS A 94 18.58 19.20 -33.64
C LYS A 94 18.42 20.71 -33.55
N ARG A 95 19.53 21.45 -33.68
CA ARG A 95 19.55 22.91 -33.69
C ARG A 95 19.57 23.45 -35.11
N PHE A 96 18.67 24.38 -35.39
CA PHE A 96 18.57 25.07 -36.68
C PHE A 96 19.14 26.48 -36.53
N SER A 97 20.28 26.76 -37.15
CA SER A 97 20.86 28.11 -37.22
C SER A 97 20.33 28.92 -38.41
N ASP A 98 19.87 28.23 -39.47
CA ASP A 98 19.26 28.85 -40.64
C ASP A 98 17.73 28.89 -40.51
N PHE A 99 17.17 30.10 -40.45
CA PHE A 99 15.73 30.30 -40.34
C PHE A 99 14.97 30.00 -41.64
N ALA A 100 15.64 29.96 -42.79
CA ALA A 100 15.02 29.44 -44.01
C ALA A 100 14.75 27.93 -43.90
N ALA A 101 15.66 27.19 -43.26
CA ALA A 101 15.44 25.78 -42.94
C ALA A 101 14.32 25.58 -41.90
N VAL A 102 14.20 26.48 -40.90
CA VAL A 102 13.07 26.48 -39.94
C VAL A 102 11.74 26.66 -40.68
N ARG A 103 11.66 27.63 -41.61
CA ARG A 103 10.47 27.84 -42.44
C ARG A 103 10.09 26.61 -43.23
N LYS A 104 11.08 25.96 -43.86
CA LYS A 104 10.87 24.74 -44.64
C LYS A 104 10.37 23.60 -43.74
N GLU A 105 10.99 23.40 -42.58
CA GLU A 105 10.59 22.37 -41.61
C GLU A 105 9.15 22.58 -41.11
N ILE A 106 8.72 23.82 -40.85
CA ILE A 106 7.32 24.10 -40.48
C ILE A 106 6.37 23.64 -41.59
N SER A 107 6.71 23.92 -42.85
CA SER A 107 5.90 23.48 -43.99
C SER A 107 5.89 21.96 -44.12
N ASP A 108 7.05 21.33 -44.05
CA ASP A 108 7.23 19.88 -44.19
C ASP A 108 6.49 19.12 -43.08
N GLU A 109 6.56 19.60 -41.84
CA GLU A 109 5.86 19.02 -40.68
C GLU A 109 4.35 19.27 -40.73
N THR A 110 3.92 20.41 -41.29
CA THR A 110 2.50 20.65 -41.55
C THR A 110 1.97 19.66 -42.58
N ASP A 111 2.67 19.51 -43.71
CA ASP A 111 2.29 18.62 -44.81
C ASP A 111 2.37 17.13 -44.42
N ARG A 112 3.23 16.77 -43.46
CA ARG A 112 3.31 15.41 -42.91
C ARG A 112 2.02 14.99 -42.20
N GLU A 113 1.42 15.91 -41.44
CA GLU A 113 0.22 15.65 -40.63
C GLU A 113 -1.08 15.87 -41.43
N THR A 114 -1.20 16.98 -42.16
CA THR A 114 -2.42 17.30 -42.91
C THR A 114 -2.47 16.63 -44.29
N GLY A 115 -1.39 15.96 -44.70
CA GLY A 115 -1.14 15.61 -46.09
C GLY A 115 -0.92 16.86 -46.95
N ARG A 116 -0.71 16.66 -48.27
CA ARG A 116 -0.68 17.75 -49.27
C ARG A 116 -2.06 18.35 -49.57
N SER A 117 -3.10 17.91 -48.86
CA SER A 117 -4.43 18.50 -48.94
C SER A 117 -4.45 19.84 -48.19
N LYS A 118 -5.38 20.74 -48.55
CA LYS A 118 -5.51 22.07 -47.90
C LYS A 118 -6.28 21.98 -46.56
N GLN A 119 -6.22 20.85 -45.87
CA GLN A 119 -6.89 20.60 -44.60
C GLN A 119 -6.13 21.22 -43.42
N ILE A 120 -6.83 21.38 -42.29
CA ILE A 120 -6.26 21.88 -41.03
C ILE A 120 -6.15 20.73 -40.02
N SER A 121 -5.28 20.88 -39.03
CA SER A 121 -5.19 19.95 -37.89
C SER A 121 -5.09 20.72 -36.58
N THR A 122 -5.73 20.21 -35.53
CA THR A 122 -5.73 20.78 -34.18
C THR A 122 -4.42 20.51 -33.43
N VAL A 123 -3.59 19.57 -33.91
CA VAL A 123 -2.33 19.17 -33.27
C VAL A 123 -1.27 20.26 -33.47
N PRO A 124 -0.80 20.92 -32.39
CA PRO A 124 0.12 22.04 -32.49
C PRO A 124 1.55 21.63 -32.89
N ILE A 125 2.27 22.54 -33.54
CA ILE A 125 3.72 22.45 -33.75
C ILE A 125 4.42 23.27 -32.66
N TYR A 126 5.41 22.67 -31.99
CA TYR A 126 6.20 23.34 -30.95
C TYR A 126 7.54 23.82 -31.50
N LEU A 127 7.79 25.13 -31.43
CA LEU A 127 9.01 25.77 -31.90
C LEU A 127 9.61 26.66 -30.81
N SER A 128 10.85 26.39 -30.42
CA SER A 128 11.63 27.24 -29.52
C SER A 128 12.70 28.01 -30.31
N ILE A 129 12.71 29.33 -30.19
CA ILE A 129 13.73 30.22 -30.80
C ILE A 129 14.55 30.87 -29.70
N TYR A 130 15.87 30.75 -29.80
CA TYR A 130 16.84 31.33 -28.88
C TYR A 130 17.57 32.48 -29.59
N SER A 131 17.43 33.72 -29.10
CA SER A 131 18.09 34.91 -29.66
C SER A 131 18.35 35.99 -28.59
N PRO A 132 19.43 36.79 -28.71
CA PRO A 132 19.66 37.93 -27.81
C PRO A 132 18.70 39.11 -28.08
N ASN A 133 18.08 39.13 -29.26
CA ASN A 133 17.28 40.25 -29.76
C ASN A 133 15.77 40.11 -29.46
N VAL A 134 15.37 39.06 -28.75
CA VAL A 134 13.98 38.77 -28.40
C VAL A 134 13.74 38.86 -26.90
N VAL A 135 12.48 39.06 -26.52
CA VAL A 135 12.03 38.92 -25.13
C VAL A 135 11.58 37.48 -24.87
N ASN A 136 11.68 37.04 -23.62
CA ASN A 136 11.07 35.78 -23.22
C ASN A 136 9.55 35.91 -23.38
N LEU A 137 8.96 35.13 -24.28
CA LEU A 137 7.54 35.23 -24.64
C LEU A 137 7.05 33.95 -25.28
N THR A 138 5.81 33.55 -25.00
CA THR A 138 5.18 32.40 -25.65
C THR A 138 3.93 32.87 -26.39
N LEU A 139 3.90 32.61 -27.69
CA LEU A 139 2.88 33.05 -28.64
C LEU A 139 2.30 31.82 -29.35
N ILE A 140 1.00 31.80 -29.57
CA ILE A 140 0.31 30.76 -30.33
C ILE A 140 -0.21 31.40 -31.61
N ASP A 141 0.38 31.05 -32.76
CA ASP A 141 -0.16 31.43 -34.06
C ASP A 141 -1.29 30.48 -34.43
N LEU A 142 -2.47 31.04 -34.67
CA LEU A 142 -3.65 30.28 -35.06
C LEU A 142 -3.97 30.50 -36.55
N PRO A 143 -4.63 29.53 -37.20
CA PRO A 143 -5.12 29.71 -38.56
C PRO A 143 -5.95 30.99 -38.70
N GLY A 144 -5.79 31.68 -39.84
CA GLY A 144 -6.55 32.90 -40.09
C GLY A 144 -8.02 32.62 -40.35
N LEU A 145 -8.91 33.41 -39.76
CA LEU A 145 -10.35 33.32 -40.01
C LEU A 145 -10.62 33.60 -41.50
N THR A 146 -11.32 32.66 -42.16
CA THR A 146 -11.75 32.76 -43.56
C THR A 146 -13.27 32.84 -43.62
N LYS A 147 -13.82 33.49 -44.65
CA LYS A 147 -15.29 33.60 -44.84
C LYS A 147 -15.84 32.64 -45.89
N VAL A 148 -14.98 32.08 -46.73
CA VAL A 148 -15.33 31.24 -47.87
C VAL A 148 -14.34 30.09 -47.97
N ALA A 149 -14.84 28.88 -48.26
CA ALA A 149 -14.02 27.71 -48.55
C ALA A 149 -13.45 27.79 -49.97
N ILE A 150 -12.17 27.46 -50.14
CA ILE A 150 -11.50 27.45 -51.46
C ILE A 150 -11.57 26.01 -52.02
N ASP A 151 -11.55 25.86 -53.35
CA ASP A 151 -11.50 24.55 -54.03
C ASP A 151 -10.46 23.59 -53.42
N GLY A 152 -10.96 22.42 -53.00
CA GLY A 152 -10.21 21.36 -52.31
C GLY A 152 -10.28 21.37 -50.78
N GLN A 153 -11.06 22.28 -50.17
CA GLN A 153 -11.37 22.29 -48.74
C GLN A 153 -12.80 21.79 -48.47
N SER A 154 -13.07 21.29 -47.26
CA SER A 154 -14.43 20.94 -46.85
C SER A 154 -15.28 22.21 -46.70
N GLU A 155 -16.59 22.10 -46.92
CA GLU A 155 -17.53 23.22 -46.66
C GLU A 155 -17.56 23.61 -45.17
N SER A 156 -17.20 22.68 -44.28
CA SER A 156 -17.09 22.89 -42.82
C SER A 156 -15.86 23.71 -42.38
N ILE A 157 -14.88 23.94 -43.26
CA ILE A 157 -13.56 24.45 -42.88
C ILE A 157 -13.61 25.77 -42.13
N VAL A 158 -14.57 26.64 -42.48
CA VAL A 158 -14.77 27.94 -41.83
C VAL A 158 -15.13 27.73 -40.35
N MET A 159 -16.09 26.82 -40.10
CA MET A 159 -16.53 26.49 -38.75
C MET A 159 -15.44 25.72 -37.99
N ASP A 160 -14.69 24.85 -38.65
CA ASP A 160 -13.58 24.11 -38.04
C ASP A 160 -12.45 25.04 -37.58
N ILE A 161 -12.10 26.05 -38.38
CA ILE A 161 -11.13 27.10 -38.00
C ILE A 161 -11.66 27.93 -36.84
N GLU A 162 -12.93 28.33 -36.89
CA GLU A 162 -13.55 29.14 -35.84
C GLU A 162 -13.59 28.37 -34.50
N ASN A 163 -13.98 27.10 -34.53
CA ASN A 163 -13.97 26.21 -33.38
C ASN A 163 -12.56 25.97 -32.84
N MET A 164 -11.58 25.79 -33.73
CA MET A 164 -10.17 25.70 -33.35
C MET A 164 -9.68 26.98 -32.69
N VAL A 165 -10.04 28.16 -33.19
CA VAL A 165 -9.66 29.42 -32.53
C VAL A 165 -10.34 29.54 -31.17
N ARG A 166 -11.65 29.26 -31.09
CA ARG A 166 -12.44 29.28 -29.84
C ARG A 166 -11.83 28.41 -28.75
N SER A 167 -11.41 27.19 -29.08
CA SER A 167 -10.83 26.27 -28.09
C SER A 167 -9.59 26.83 -27.38
N TYR A 168 -8.85 27.75 -28.02
CA TYR A 168 -7.72 28.44 -27.40
C TYR A 168 -8.12 29.73 -26.66
N ILE A 169 -9.04 30.53 -27.22
CA ILE A 169 -9.39 31.85 -26.65
C ILE A 169 -10.49 31.82 -25.59
N GLU A 170 -11.31 30.76 -25.51
CA GLU A 170 -12.29 30.57 -24.43
C GLU A 170 -11.60 30.36 -23.07
N LYS A 171 -10.35 29.88 -23.08
CA LYS A 171 -9.57 29.67 -21.87
C LYS A 171 -9.36 31.02 -21.14
N PRO A 172 -9.74 31.13 -19.85
CA PRO A 172 -9.70 32.41 -19.13
C PRO A 172 -8.29 32.95 -18.89
N ASN A 173 -7.27 32.08 -18.98
CA ASN A 173 -5.86 32.45 -18.83
C ASN A 173 -5.18 32.77 -20.17
N CYS A 174 -5.92 32.74 -21.28
CA CYS A 174 -5.41 33.10 -22.60
C CYS A 174 -5.56 34.60 -22.84
N ILE A 175 -4.44 35.26 -23.14
CA ILE A 175 -4.40 36.65 -23.60
C ILE A 175 -4.64 36.63 -25.11
N ILE A 176 -5.59 37.44 -25.57
CA ILE A 176 -5.99 37.48 -26.98
C ILE A 176 -5.27 38.64 -27.66
N LEU A 177 -4.49 38.35 -28.71
CA LEU A 177 -3.88 39.35 -29.57
C LEU A 177 -4.71 39.48 -30.86
N ALA A 178 -5.62 40.45 -30.88
CA ALA A 178 -6.53 40.69 -31.99
C ALA A 178 -5.86 41.57 -33.07
N VAL A 179 -5.43 40.95 -34.16
CA VAL A 179 -4.73 41.61 -35.27
C VAL A 179 -5.71 42.00 -36.37
N SER A 180 -5.84 43.30 -36.63
CA SER A 180 -6.72 43.87 -37.66
C SER A 180 -5.96 44.82 -38.59
N PRO A 181 -6.23 44.80 -39.90
CA PRO A 181 -5.63 45.75 -40.81
C PRO A 181 -6.33 47.12 -40.73
N ALA A 182 -5.56 48.20 -40.80
CA ALA A 182 -6.07 49.57 -40.67
C ALA A 182 -6.75 50.10 -41.94
N ASN A 183 -6.50 49.47 -43.10
CA ASN A 183 -7.13 49.83 -44.37
C ASN A 183 -8.54 49.23 -44.56
N GLN A 184 -9.10 48.61 -43.52
CA GLN A 184 -10.46 48.07 -43.51
C GLN A 184 -11.19 48.61 -42.28
N ASP A 185 -12.52 48.71 -42.36
CA ASP A 185 -13.33 49.13 -41.22
C ASP A 185 -13.22 48.11 -40.09
N LEU A 186 -12.83 48.60 -38.91
CA LEU A 186 -12.66 47.81 -37.70
C LEU A 186 -13.96 47.14 -37.26
N ALA A 187 -15.12 47.73 -37.54
CA ALA A 187 -16.42 47.14 -37.22
C ALA A 187 -16.66 45.79 -37.93
N THR A 188 -15.97 45.56 -39.04
CA THR A 188 -16.07 44.31 -39.83
C THR A 188 -15.00 43.27 -39.47
N SER A 189 -14.15 43.56 -38.47
CA SER A 189 -13.05 42.69 -38.07
C SER A 189 -13.53 41.42 -37.37
N ASP A 190 -13.26 40.28 -38.01
CA ASP A 190 -13.57 38.96 -37.44
C ASP A 190 -12.78 38.70 -36.15
N ALA A 191 -11.56 39.25 -36.03
CA ALA A 191 -10.71 39.14 -34.85
C ALA A 191 -11.37 39.76 -33.63
N ILE A 192 -12.00 40.91 -33.83
CA ILE A 192 -12.63 41.69 -32.77
C ILE A 192 -14.00 41.11 -32.41
N LYS A 193 -14.76 40.64 -33.41
CA LYS A 193 -16.01 39.93 -33.21
C LYS A 193 -15.82 38.72 -32.29
N ILE A 194 -14.92 37.80 -32.66
CA ILE A 194 -14.70 36.57 -31.90
C ILE A 194 -14.09 36.84 -30.52
N SER A 195 -13.23 37.87 -30.39
CA SER A 195 -12.67 38.27 -29.09
C SER A 195 -13.75 38.81 -28.15
N ARG A 196 -14.73 39.58 -28.65
CA ARG A 196 -15.84 40.11 -27.82
C ARG A 196 -16.80 39.02 -27.34
N GLU A 197 -16.98 37.96 -28.12
CA GLU A 197 -17.82 36.83 -27.72
C GLU A 197 -17.26 36.15 -26.46
N VAL A 198 -15.94 36.04 -26.34
CA VAL A 198 -15.25 35.37 -25.21
C VAL A 198 -14.69 36.31 -24.14
N ASP A 199 -14.54 37.59 -24.45
CA ASP A 199 -14.08 38.67 -23.55
C ASP A 199 -14.87 39.97 -23.80
N PRO A 200 -16.15 40.05 -23.36
CA PRO A 200 -17.00 41.21 -23.62
C PRO A 200 -16.49 42.52 -23.02
N LYS A 201 -15.73 42.43 -21.92
CA LYS A 201 -15.16 43.60 -21.21
C LYS A 201 -13.80 44.03 -21.76
N GLY A 202 -13.17 43.20 -22.60
CA GLY A 202 -11.83 43.46 -23.14
C GLY A 202 -10.72 43.43 -22.09
N GLU A 203 -10.89 42.64 -21.01
CA GLU A 203 -9.97 42.58 -19.87
C GLU A 203 -8.67 41.81 -20.16
N ARG A 204 -8.63 41.00 -21.24
CA ARG A 204 -7.49 40.17 -21.66
C ARG A 204 -7.20 40.25 -23.15
N THR A 205 -7.75 41.27 -23.83
CA THR A 205 -7.65 41.44 -25.29
C THR A 205 -6.79 42.66 -25.65
N PHE A 206 -5.72 42.43 -26.42
CA PHE A 206 -4.85 43.46 -27.00
C PHE A 206 -5.21 43.68 -28.47
N GLY A 207 -5.48 44.92 -28.85
CA GLY A 207 -5.72 45.30 -30.24
C GLY A 207 -4.42 45.67 -30.95
N VAL A 208 -4.15 45.04 -32.10
CA VAL A 208 -3.01 45.37 -32.97
C VAL A 208 -3.53 45.81 -34.33
N LEU A 209 -3.16 47.04 -34.73
CA LEU A 209 -3.44 47.57 -36.04
C LEU A 209 -2.24 47.41 -36.97
N THR A 210 -2.41 46.70 -38.08
CA THR A 210 -1.40 46.52 -39.11
C THR A 210 -1.73 47.34 -40.35
N LYS A 211 -0.80 47.45 -41.32
CA LYS A 211 -1.03 48.11 -42.62
C LYS A 211 -1.49 49.57 -42.51
N ILE A 212 -1.05 50.28 -41.47
CA ILE A 212 -1.37 51.71 -41.25
C ILE A 212 -0.77 52.58 -42.37
N ASP A 213 0.32 52.12 -42.98
CA ASP A 213 0.99 52.71 -44.14
C ASP A 213 0.20 52.59 -45.45
N LEU A 214 -0.80 51.71 -45.51
CA LEU A 214 -1.63 51.45 -46.70
C LEU A 214 -3.04 52.03 -46.59
N MET A 215 -3.26 52.99 -45.68
CA MET A 215 -4.53 53.70 -45.54
C MET A 215 -4.73 54.69 -46.69
N ASP A 216 -5.99 54.99 -46.99
CA ASP A 216 -6.34 55.97 -48.02
C ASP A 216 -5.87 57.37 -47.62
N LYS A 217 -5.32 58.12 -48.58
CA LYS A 217 -4.82 59.47 -48.33
C LYS A 217 -5.93 60.37 -47.79
N GLY A 218 -5.69 60.98 -46.63
CA GLY A 218 -6.67 61.81 -45.93
C GLY A 218 -7.47 61.08 -44.84
N THR A 219 -7.21 59.79 -44.63
CA THR A 219 -7.71 59.03 -43.48
C THR A 219 -6.57 58.71 -42.51
N ASP A 220 -6.90 58.60 -41.22
CA ASP A 220 -5.96 58.21 -40.17
C ASP A 220 -6.62 57.24 -39.17
N ALA A 221 -5.78 56.54 -38.40
CA ALA A 221 -6.21 55.60 -37.38
C ALA A 221 -6.03 56.14 -35.95
N VAL A 222 -5.87 57.46 -35.76
CA VAL A 222 -5.54 58.06 -34.45
C VAL A 222 -6.63 57.75 -33.43
N GLU A 223 -7.91 57.89 -33.80
CA GLU A 223 -9.03 57.61 -32.90
C GLU A 223 -9.10 56.15 -32.42
N ILE A 224 -8.66 55.21 -33.28
CA ILE A 224 -8.58 53.79 -32.92
C ILE A 224 -7.38 53.55 -32.00
N LEU A 225 -6.21 54.09 -32.36
CA LEU A 225 -4.97 53.97 -31.59
C LEU A 225 -5.04 54.63 -30.19
N GLU A 226 -5.85 55.66 -30.05
CA GLU A 226 -6.16 56.29 -28.76
C GLU A 226 -7.27 55.57 -27.97
N GLY A 227 -7.92 54.58 -28.57
CA GLY A 227 -9.01 53.81 -27.96
C GLY A 227 -10.33 54.59 -27.84
N LYS A 228 -10.49 55.68 -28.61
CA LYS A 228 -11.73 56.49 -28.62
C LYS A 228 -12.83 55.81 -29.42
N SER A 229 -12.50 55.31 -30.62
CA SER A 229 -13.45 54.63 -31.51
C SER A 229 -13.84 53.24 -30.97
N TYR A 230 -12.86 52.47 -30.49
CA TYR A 230 -13.09 51.16 -29.91
C TYR A 230 -12.33 50.97 -28.59
N LYS A 231 -13.05 51.00 -27.48
CA LYS A 231 -12.49 50.91 -26.13
C LYS A 231 -12.16 49.46 -25.77
N LEU A 232 -10.87 49.20 -25.56
CA LEU A 232 -10.32 48.01 -24.89
C LEU A 232 -9.69 48.44 -23.57
N GLN A 233 -9.52 47.52 -22.61
CA GLN A 233 -8.80 47.84 -21.36
C GLN A 233 -7.31 48.05 -21.61
N PHE A 234 -6.77 47.42 -22.67
CA PHE A 234 -5.41 47.64 -23.14
C PHE A 234 -5.38 48.58 -24.34
N PRO A 235 -4.33 49.41 -24.49
CA PRO A 235 -4.21 50.33 -25.61
C PRO A 235 -4.00 49.57 -26.93
N TRP A 236 -4.52 50.16 -28.01
CA TRP A 236 -4.24 49.72 -29.36
C TRP A 236 -2.81 50.05 -29.76
N ILE A 237 -2.14 49.10 -30.41
CA ILE A 237 -0.75 49.25 -30.86
C ILE A 237 -0.70 49.12 -32.38
N GLY A 238 -0.20 50.16 -33.03
CA GLY A 238 0.04 50.21 -34.46
C GLY A 238 1.38 49.59 -34.83
N VAL A 239 1.40 48.77 -35.87
CA VAL A 239 2.58 48.08 -36.39
C VAL A 239 2.67 48.27 -37.90
N VAL A 240 3.83 48.69 -38.39
CA VAL A 240 4.13 48.79 -39.82
C VAL A 240 5.09 47.67 -40.20
N ASN A 241 4.61 46.76 -41.04
CA ASN A 241 5.35 45.58 -41.46
C ASN A 241 5.98 45.79 -42.85
N ARG A 242 6.87 44.89 -43.26
CA ARG A 242 7.41 44.87 -44.63
C ARG A 242 6.29 44.65 -45.65
N SER A 243 6.35 45.40 -46.75
CA SER A 243 5.49 45.18 -47.91
C SER A 243 5.88 43.90 -48.66
N GLN A 244 5.01 43.39 -49.54
CA GLN A 244 5.36 42.24 -50.39
C GLN A 244 6.57 42.53 -51.27
N ALA A 245 6.75 43.77 -51.72
CA ALA A 245 7.92 44.18 -52.48
C ALA A 245 9.21 44.13 -51.64
N ASP A 246 9.14 44.52 -50.37
CA ASP A 246 10.27 44.44 -49.44
C ASP A 246 10.67 43.00 -49.12
N ILE A 247 9.67 42.12 -49.00
CA ILE A 247 9.89 40.68 -48.80
C ILE A 247 10.58 40.07 -50.02
N ASN A 248 10.10 40.39 -51.23
CA ASN A 248 10.71 39.90 -52.47
C ASN A 248 12.14 40.41 -52.65
N LYS A 249 12.44 41.61 -52.13
CA LYS A 249 13.79 42.20 -52.10
C LYS A 249 14.65 41.71 -50.93
N ASN A 250 14.15 40.80 -50.09
CA ASN A 250 14.82 40.30 -48.88
C ASN A 250 15.34 41.42 -47.97
N VAL A 251 14.55 42.48 -47.79
CA VAL A 251 14.93 43.59 -46.90
C VAL A 251 15.07 43.06 -45.47
N ASP A 252 16.21 43.35 -44.84
CA ASP A 252 16.51 42.91 -43.48
C ASP A 252 15.52 43.46 -42.45
N MET A 253 15.25 42.67 -41.41
CA MET A 253 14.26 42.98 -40.39
C MET A 253 14.70 44.14 -39.49
N ILE A 254 16.01 44.32 -39.28
CA ILE A 254 16.54 45.48 -38.54
C ILE A 254 16.21 46.77 -39.31
N ALA A 255 16.42 46.76 -40.63
CA ALA A 255 16.06 47.88 -41.50
C ALA A 255 14.54 48.12 -41.53
N ALA A 256 13.72 47.06 -41.47
CA ALA A 256 12.26 47.18 -41.38
C ALA A 256 11.81 47.85 -40.07
N ARG A 257 12.35 47.44 -38.91
CA ARG A 257 12.06 48.08 -37.61
C ARG A 257 12.50 49.54 -37.56
N ARG A 258 13.64 49.87 -38.20
CA ARG A 258 14.09 51.27 -38.31
C ARG A 258 13.10 52.10 -39.13
N ARG A 259 12.66 51.59 -40.30
CA ARG A 259 11.64 52.25 -41.14
C ARG A 259 10.30 52.40 -40.42
N GLU A 260 9.89 51.41 -39.64
CA GLU A 260 8.69 51.50 -38.80
C GLU A 260 8.79 52.68 -37.82
N ARG A 261 9.92 52.81 -37.12
CA ARG A 261 10.15 53.91 -36.19
C ARG A 261 10.19 55.27 -36.89
N GLU A 262 10.85 55.34 -38.05
CA GLU A 262 10.90 56.53 -38.90
C GLU A 262 9.50 56.92 -39.38
N TYR A 263 8.67 55.97 -39.80
CA TYR A 263 7.30 56.22 -40.23
C TYR A 263 6.48 56.91 -39.14
N PHE A 264 6.43 56.33 -37.93
CA PHE A 264 5.68 56.95 -36.84
C PHE A 264 6.25 58.31 -36.41
N ALA A 265 7.57 58.52 -36.55
CA ALA A 265 8.22 59.78 -36.19
C ALA A 265 8.03 60.89 -37.23
N GLN A 266 7.94 60.54 -38.51
CA GLN A 266 7.81 61.47 -39.63
C GLN A 266 6.35 61.80 -39.96
N THR A 267 5.42 60.88 -39.74
CA THR A 267 3.99 61.10 -40.00
C THR A 267 3.38 62.02 -38.93
N PRO A 268 2.91 63.23 -39.28
CA PRO A 268 2.49 64.24 -38.31
C PRO A 268 1.33 63.79 -37.43
N GLU A 269 0.40 63.00 -37.95
CA GLU A 269 -0.79 62.49 -37.27
C GLU A 269 -0.45 61.49 -36.15
N TYR A 270 0.66 60.73 -36.27
CA TYR A 270 1.06 59.70 -35.31
C TYR A 270 2.24 60.10 -34.42
N LYS A 271 2.82 61.29 -34.63
CA LYS A 271 4.05 61.74 -33.98
C LYS A 271 3.98 61.76 -32.45
N HIS A 272 2.83 62.08 -31.87
CA HIS A 272 2.63 62.05 -30.41
C HIS A 272 2.54 60.63 -29.86
N LEU A 273 2.22 59.63 -30.69
CA LEU A 273 2.02 58.24 -30.30
C LEU A 273 3.28 57.37 -30.48
N VAL A 274 4.36 57.88 -31.07
CA VAL A 274 5.61 57.15 -31.39
C VAL A 274 6.10 56.23 -30.27
N HIS A 275 6.06 56.70 -29.02
CA HIS A 275 6.57 55.96 -27.87
C HIS A 275 5.73 54.72 -27.49
N ARG A 276 4.48 54.61 -28.01
CA ARG A 276 3.55 53.51 -27.78
C ARG A 276 3.30 52.64 -29.02
N MET A 277 3.97 52.93 -30.13
CA MET A 277 3.78 52.24 -31.40
C MET A 277 4.97 51.37 -31.76
N GLY A 278 4.73 50.43 -32.67
CA GLY A 278 5.74 49.59 -33.27
C GLY A 278 5.87 48.20 -32.67
N SER A 279 6.45 47.31 -33.46
CA SER A 279 6.66 45.89 -33.14
C SER A 279 7.51 45.66 -31.89
N GLU A 280 8.53 46.49 -31.65
CA GLU A 280 9.40 46.39 -30.47
C GLU A 280 8.65 46.78 -29.17
N HIS A 281 7.81 47.82 -29.24
CA HIS A 281 6.97 48.23 -28.12
C HIS A 281 5.94 47.15 -27.79
N LEU A 282 5.29 46.59 -28.82
CA LEU A 282 4.34 45.48 -28.69
C LEU A 282 4.95 44.29 -27.93
N GLY A 283 6.13 43.83 -28.34
CA GLY A 283 6.82 42.72 -27.68
C GLY A 283 7.09 42.99 -26.19
N LYS A 284 7.55 44.20 -25.84
CA LYS A 284 7.81 44.60 -24.45
C LYS A 284 6.52 44.65 -23.61
N VAL A 285 5.44 45.20 -24.15
CA VAL A 285 4.14 45.28 -23.47
C VAL A 285 3.58 43.88 -23.21
N LEU A 286 3.60 43.01 -24.22
CA LEU A 286 3.12 41.62 -24.10
C LEU A 286 3.95 40.83 -23.07
N SER A 287 5.27 40.97 -23.08
CA SER A 287 6.15 40.29 -22.12
C SER A 287 5.88 40.75 -20.68
N LYS A 288 5.77 42.08 -20.45
CA LYS A 288 5.46 42.64 -19.12
C LYS A 288 4.08 42.21 -18.62
N HIS A 289 3.09 42.19 -19.51
CA HIS A 289 1.74 41.78 -19.14
C HIS A 289 1.67 40.28 -18.83
N LEU A 290 2.28 39.45 -19.67
CA LEU A 290 2.38 38.00 -19.44
C LEU A 290 3.06 37.71 -18.09
N GLU A 291 4.15 38.40 -17.75
CA GLU A 291 4.81 38.26 -16.45
C GLU A 291 3.88 38.59 -15.27
N ALA A 292 3.09 39.67 -15.37
CA ALA A 292 2.13 40.05 -14.34
C ALA A 292 1.03 38.99 -14.15
N VAL A 293 0.50 38.44 -15.26
CA VAL A 293 -0.51 37.38 -15.23
C VAL A 293 0.06 36.08 -14.67
N ILE A 294 1.28 35.69 -15.06
CA ILE A 294 1.96 34.52 -14.50
C ILE A 294 2.12 34.69 -12.99
N LYS A 295 2.58 35.86 -12.53
CA LYS A 295 2.80 36.12 -11.10
C LYS A 295 1.52 36.03 -10.27
N SER A 296 0.39 36.52 -10.78
CA SER A 296 -0.89 36.45 -10.08
C SER A 296 -1.48 35.03 -10.04
N ARG A 297 -1.13 34.18 -11.02
CA ARG A 297 -1.68 32.82 -11.16
C ARG A 297 -0.83 31.72 -10.51
N ILE A 298 0.46 31.94 -10.26
CA ILE A 298 1.36 30.95 -9.62
C ILE A 298 0.77 30.34 -8.33
N PRO A 299 0.20 31.11 -7.38
CA PRO A 299 -0.37 30.51 -6.18
C PRO A 299 -1.53 29.55 -6.47
N GLY A 300 -2.36 29.88 -7.47
CA GLY A 300 -3.46 29.02 -7.93
C GLY A 300 -2.95 27.73 -8.59
N LEU A 301 -1.91 27.83 -9.43
CA LEU A 301 -1.25 26.68 -10.04
C LEU A 301 -0.65 25.74 -8.99
N GLN A 302 0.02 26.29 -7.98
CA GLN A 302 0.59 25.50 -6.89
C GLN A 302 -0.51 24.76 -6.11
N SER A 303 -1.63 25.42 -5.82
CA SER A 303 -2.77 24.79 -5.15
C SER A 303 -3.38 23.67 -6.00
N LEU A 304 -3.50 23.87 -7.32
CA LEU A 304 -4.02 22.86 -8.24
C LEU A 304 -3.11 21.63 -8.26
N ILE A 305 -1.80 21.81 -8.45
CA ILE A 305 -0.81 20.73 -8.46
C ILE A 305 -0.84 19.96 -7.14
N ASN A 306 -0.85 20.65 -5.99
CA ASN A 306 -0.89 19.98 -4.69
C ASN A 306 -2.18 19.18 -4.49
N LYS A 307 -3.33 19.71 -4.94
CA LYS A 307 -4.60 19.00 -4.88
C LYS A 307 -4.55 17.72 -5.72
N THR A 308 -4.06 17.82 -6.96
CA THR A 308 -3.91 16.66 -7.86
C THR A 308 -2.94 15.63 -7.31
N ILE A 309 -1.82 16.05 -6.69
CA ILE A 309 -0.90 15.14 -5.99
C ILE A 309 -1.62 14.36 -4.89
N ILE A 310 -2.39 15.03 -4.04
CA ILE A 310 -3.13 14.37 -2.95
C ILE A 310 -4.16 13.37 -3.50
N GLU A 311 -4.86 13.73 -4.57
CA GLU A 311 -5.83 12.84 -5.24
C GLU A 311 -5.14 11.59 -5.81
N LEU A 312 -4.02 11.76 -6.51
CA LEU A 312 -3.22 10.67 -7.08
C LEU A 312 -2.57 9.80 -6.00
N GLU A 313 -2.07 10.39 -4.91
CA GLU A 313 -1.52 9.65 -3.77
C GLU A 313 -2.59 8.82 -3.05
N SER A 314 -3.80 9.36 -2.91
CA SER A 314 -4.97 8.64 -2.36
C SER A 314 -5.35 7.46 -3.25
N GLU A 315 -5.39 7.67 -4.57
CA GLU A 315 -5.66 6.59 -5.53
C GLU A 315 -4.55 5.53 -5.53
N LEU A 316 -3.28 5.93 -5.48
CA LEU A 316 -2.14 5.03 -5.37
C LEU A 316 -2.22 4.21 -4.07
N SER A 317 -2.59 4.85 -2.96
CA SER A 317 -2.81 4.15 -1.69
C SER A 317 -3.94 3.13 -1.77
N ARG A 318 -4.98 3.39 -2.57
CA ARG A 318 -6.09 2.44 -2.82
C ARG A 318 -5.65 1.25 -3.68
N LEU A 319 -4.80 1.49 -4.67
CA LEU A 319 -4.24 0.45 -5.54
C LEU A 319 -3.25 -0.46 -4.79
N GLY A 320 -2.57 0.05 -3.78
CA GLY A 320 -1.67 -0.72 -2.91
C GLY A 320 -0.22 -0.70 -3.38
N LYS A 321 0.62 -1.55 -2.75
CA LYS A 321 2.04 -1.63 -3.05
C LYS A 321 2.27 -2.37 -4.38
N PRO A 322 3.34 -2.03 -5.13
CA PRO A 322 3.70 -2.77 -6.33
C PRO A 322 3.95 -4.24 -6.02
N ILE A 323 3.42 -5.12 -6.86
CA ILE A 323 3.61 -6.57 -6.76
C ILE A 323 4.97 -6.90 -7.35
N ALA A 324 5.80 -7.59 -6.58
CA ALA A 324 7.08 -8.08 -7.04
C ALA A 324 6.89 -9.04 -8.23
N THR A 325 7.74 -8.96 -9.25
CA THR A 325 7.60 -9.79 -10.46
C THR A 325 8.01 -11.23 -10.24
N ASP A 326 8.97 -11.44 -9.32
CA ASP A 326 9.51 -12.72 -8.92
C ASP A 326 8.55 -13.53 -8.05
N ALA A 327 8.67 -14.86 -8.12
CA ALA A 327 7.82 -15.78 -7.36
C ALA A 327 8.01 -15.61 -5.84
N GLY A 328 9.26 -15.39 -5.39
CA GLY A 328 9.60 -15.18 -3.98
C GLY A 328 8.94 -13.92 -3.40
N GLY A 329 8.99 -12.81 -4.11
CA GLY A 329 8.33 -11.57 -3.71
C GLY A 329 6.80 -11.67 -3.68
N LYS A 330 6.20 -12.43 -4.60
CA LYS A 330 4.75 -12.75 -4.56
C LYS A 330 4.40 -13.58 -3.33
N LEU A 331 5.21 -14.60 -3.01
CA LEU A 331 5.02 -15.41 -1.81
C LEU A 331 5.16 -14.57 -0.53
N TYR A 332 6.18 -13.71 -0.47
CA TYR A 332 6.37 -12.78 0.64
C TYR A 332 5.15 -11.88 0.85
N MET A 333 4.59 -11.32 -0.24
CA MET A 333 3.38 -10.51 -0.19
C MET A 333 2.18 -11.32 0.33
N ILE A 334 1.97 -12.55 -0.15
CA ILE A 334 0.91 -13.44 0.35
C ILE A 334 1.09 -13.70 1.85
N MET A 335 2.32 -13.97 2.30
CA MET A 335 2.62 -14.17 3.72
C MET A 335 2.40 -12.92 4.56
N GLU A 336 2.73 -11.73 4.05
CA GLU A 336 2.47 -10.45 4.73
C GLU A 336 0.97 -10.23 4.92
N ILE A 337 0.16 -10.45 3.87
CA ILE A 337 -1.30 -10.37 3.93
C ILE A 337 -1.87 -11.37 4.95
N CYS A 338 -1.37 -12.62 4.93
CA CYS A 338 -1.80 -13.64 5.89
C CYS A 338 -1.44 -13.27 7.33
N ARG A 339 -0.30 -12.62 7.57
CA ARG A 339 0.11 -12.13 8.91
C ARG A 339 -0.80 -11.00 9.41
N ILE A 340 -1.24 -10.11 8.52
CA ILE A 340 -2.19 -9.04 8.86
C ILE A 340 -3.53 -9.66 9.28
N PHE A 341 -4.04 -10.60 8.48
CA PHE A 341 -5.26 -11.36 8.80
C PHE A 341 -5.15 -12.09 10.15
N ASP A 342 -4.06 -12.81 10.38
CA ASP A 342 -3.80 -13.55 11.63
C ASP A 342 -3.71 -12.60 12.84
N GLY A 343 -3.09 -11.43 12.66
CA GLY A 343 -3.08 -10.35 13.67
C GLY A 343 -4.48 -9.88 14.05
N ILE A 344 -5.34 -9.59 13.06
CA ILE A 344 -6.74 -9.16 13.28
C ILE A 344 -7.55 -10.26 13.96
N PHE A 345 -7.36 -11.52 13.58
CA PHE A 345 -8.03 -12.66 14.22
C PHE A 345 -7.61 -12.80 15.69
N LYS A 346 -6.31 -12.66 15.99
CA LYS A 346 -5.78 -12.63 17.37
C LYS A 346 -6.37 -11.50 18.20
N GLU A 347 -6.54 -10.31 17.63
CA GLU A 347 -7.16 -9.16 18.31
C GLU A 347 -8.62 -9.43 18.70
N HIS A 348 -9.38 -10.15 17.88
CA HIS A 348 -10.75 -10.59 18.20
C HIS A 348 -10.81 -11.59 19.36
N LEU A 349 -9.84 -12.50 19.43
CA LEU A 349 -9.74 -13.48 20.53
C LEU A 349 -9.28 -12.84 21.83
N ASP A 350 -8.32 -11.92 21.78
CA ASP A 350 -7.76 -11.24 22.97
C ASP A 350 -8.70 -10.18 23.57
N GLY A 351 -9.81 -9.87 22.90
CA GLY A 351 -10.83 -8.93 23.37
C GLY A 351 -10.48 -7.46 23.11
N VAL A 352 -9.46 -7.18 22.29
CA VAL A 352 -9.21 -5.85 21.72
C VAL A 352 -10.35 -5.48 20.76
N ARG A 353 -10.84 -6.48 20.01
CA ARG A 353 -12.04 -6.42 19.17
C ARG A 353 -13.15 -7.32 19.75
N PRO A 354 -14.43 -7.01 19.48
CA PRO A 354 -15.55 -7.79 20.00
C PRO A 354 -15.60 -9.18 19.35
N GLY A 355 -15.56 -10.24 20.16
CA GLY A 355 -15.49 -11.61 19.65
C GLY A 355 -15.27 -12.66 20.73
N GLY A 356 -14.19 -12.52 21.50
CA GLY A 356 -13.87 -13.44 22.61
C GLY A 356 -14.91 -13.45 23.74
N ASP A 357 -15.71 -12.39 23.88
CA ASP A 357 -16.79 -12.32 24.86
C ASP A 357 -17.96 -13.27 24.58
N LYS A 358 -18.20 -13.60 23.31
CA LYS A 358 -19.17 -14.64 22.94
C LYS A 358 -18.72 -16.02 23.45
N ILE A 359 -17.43 -16.31 23.42
CA ILE A 359 -16.87 -17.57 23.93
C ILE A 359 -17.09 -17.65 25.45
N TYR A 360 -16.87 -16.56 26.18
CA TYR A 360 -17.18 -16.52 27.62
C TYR A 360 -18.66 -16.78 27.92
N ASN A 361 -19.58 -16.28 27.09
CA ASN A 361 -21.00 -16.54 27.26
C ASN A 361 -21.36 -18.03 27.13
N VAL A 362 -20.65 -18.79 26.28
CA VAL A 362 -20.84 -20.25 26.17
C VAL A 362 -20.49 -20.92 27.49
N PHE A 363 -19.34 -20.57 28.09
CA PHE A 363 -18.85 -21.22 29.30
C PHE A 363 -19.55 -20.77 30.59
N ASP A 364 -19.85 -19.46 30.73
CA ASP A 364 -20.43 -18.93 31.97
C ASP A 364 -21.95 -19.11 32.02
N ASN A 365 -22.64 -19.14 30.87
CA ASN A 365 -24.10 -19.17 30.81
C ASN A 365 -24.66 -20.43 30.13
N GLN A 366 -24.24 -20.74 28.89
CA GLN A 366 -24.87 -21.82 28.10
C GLN A 366 -24.59 -23.21 28.67
N LEU A 367 -23.32 -23.56 28.91
CA LEU A 367 -22.94 -24.86 29.45
C LEU A 367 -23.55 -25.09 30.86
N PRO A 368 -23.47 -24.16 31.82
CA PRO A 368 -24.10 -24.34 33.12
C PRO A 368 -25.63 -24.45 33.05
N ALA A 369 -26.28 -23.72 32.14
CA ALA A 369 -27.71 -23.84 31.92
C ALA A 369 -28.07 -25.20 31.31
N ALA A 370 -27.27 -25.72 30.38
CA ALA A 370 -27.45 -27.04 29.78
C ALA A 370 -27.29 -28.16 30.81
N LEU A 371 -26.27 -28.08 31.68
CA LEU A 371 -26.07 -29.04 32.78
C LEU A 371 -27.24 -29.02 33.78
N LYS A 372 -27.77 -27.84 34.12
CA LYS A 372 -28.94 -27.71 35.01
C LYS A 372 -30.25 -28.24 34.43
N ARG A 373 -30.37 -28.29 33.09
CA ARG A 373 -31.56 -28.84 32.41
C ARG A 373 -31.58 -30.36 32.40
N LEU A 374 -30.46 -31.02 32.70
CA LEU A 374 -30.43 -32.48 32.84
C LEU A 374 -31.32 -32.90 34.00
N GLN A 375 -32.32 -33.72 33.72
CA GLN A 375 -33.29 -34.18 34.71
C GLN A 375 -32.78 -35.42 35.44
N PHE A 376 -31.71 -35.26 36.22
CA PHE A 376 -31.12 -36.36 37.00
C PHE A 376 -32.14 -37.05 37.92
N ASP A 377 -33.11 -36.29 38.44
CA ASP A 377 -34.19 -36.80 39.30
C ASP A 377 -35.08 -37.84 38.60
N LYS A 378 -35.24 -37.76 37.27
CA LYS A 378 -35.98 -38.78 36.50
C LYS A 378 -35.18 -40.07 36.36
N HIS A 379 -33.87 -39.96 36.13
CA HIS A 379 -32.99 -41.12 36.08
C HIS A 379 -32.86 -41.80 37.45
N LEU A 380 -32.95 -41.02 38.53
CA LEU A 380 -32.87 -41.47 39.92
C LEU A 380 -34.25 -41.63 40.58
N ALA A 381 -35.31 -41.78 39.78
CA ALA A 381 -36.64 -42.08 40.29
C ALA A 381 -36.65 -43.41 41.08
N MET A 382 -37.50 -43.49 42.10
CA MET A 382 -37.54 -44.63 43.03
C MET A 382 -37.70 -45.99 42.34
N GLU A 383 -38.49 -46.06 41.28
CA GLU A 383 -38.68 -47.28 40.47
C GLU A 383 -37.39 -47.73 39.79
N ASN A 384 -36.65 -46.78 39.19
CA ASN A 384 -35.38 -47.05 38.52
C ASN A 384 -34.28 -47.45 39.50
N VAL A 385 -34.21 -46.78 40.66
CA VAL A 385 -33.26 -47.12 41.72
C VAL A 385 -33.56 -48.52 42.26
N ARG A 386 -34.83 -48.83 42.56
CA ARG A 386 -35.22 -50.19 43.00
C ARG A 386 -34.82 -51.24 41.98
N LYS A 387 -35.15 -51.01 40.70
CA LYS A 387 -34.84 -51.95 39.62
C LYS A 387 -33.34 -52.22 39.52
N LEU A 388 -32.53 -51.17 39.42
CA LEU A 388 -31.08 -51.29 39.18
C LEU A 388 -30.32 -51.84 40.39
N ILE A 389 -30.74 -51.51 41.61
CA ILE A 389 -30.13 -52.06 42.83
C ILE A 389 -30.47 -53.55 42.98
N THR A 390 -31.75 -53.93 42.85
CA THR A 390 -32.15 -55.35 42.96
C THR A 390 -31.53 -56.22 41.85
N GLU A 391 -31.44 -55.69 40.62
CA GLU A 391 -30.76 -56.37 39.51
C GLU A 391 -29.25 -56.53 39.76
N ALA A 392 -28.61 -55.59 40.45
CA ALA A 392 -27.18 -55.66 40.76
C ALA A 392 -26.86 -56.61 41.92
N ASP A 393 -27.75 -56.72 42.92
CA ASP A 393 -27.56 -57.60 44.08
C ASP A 393 -27.95 -59.06 43.80
N GLY A 394 -28.77 -59.32 42.78
CA GLY A 394 -29.11 -60.68 42.35
C GLY A 394 -29.95 -61.47 43.38
N TYR A 395 -29.90 -62.81 43.30
CA TYR A 395 -30.74 -63.70 44.11
C TYR A 395 -30.31 -63.81 45.59
N GLN A 396 -29.04 -63.51 45.90
CA GLN A 396 -28.49 -63.62 47.25
C GLN A 396 -27.85 -62.28 47.69
N PRO A 397 -28.56 -61.45 48.47
CA PRO A 397 -28.04 -60.15 48.92
C PRO A 397 -26.80 -60.34 49.78
N HIS A 398 -25.69 -59.69 49.39
CA HIS A 398 -24.45 -59.74 50.15
C HIS A 398 -24.56 -58.92 51.45
N LEU A 399 -23.75 -59.22 52.46
CA LEU A 399 -23.64 -58.43 53.71
C LEU A 399 -23.00 -57.04 53.50
N ILE A 400 -22.49 -56.76 52.29
CA ILE A 400 -21.78 -55.56 51.88
C ILE A 400 -22.71 -54.73 50.97
N ALA A 401 -22.61 -53.40 51.03
CA ALA A 401 -23.42 -52.47 50.23
C ALA A 401 -23.36 -52.75 48.71
N PRO A 402 -24.44 -52.45 47.94
CA PRO A 402 -24.60 -52.80 46.53
C PRO A 402 -23.72 -51.95 45.59
N GLU A 403 -22.40 -52.13 45.63
CA GLU A 403 -21.42 -51.34 44.86
C GLU A 403 -21.75 -51.28 43.36
N GLN A 404 -22.12 -52.43 42.78
CA GLN A 404 -22.42 -52.52 41.36
C GLN A 404 -23.70 -51.76 40.97
N GLY A 405 -24.65 -51.66 41.90
CA GLY A 405 -25.86 -50.87 41.74
C GLY A 405 -25.59 -49.37 41.73
N TYR A 406 -24.74 -48.89 42.66
CA TYR A 406 -24.26 -47.50 42.66
C TYR A 406 -23.52 -47.17 41.36
N ARG A 407 -22.63 -48.05 40.90
CA ARG A 407 -21.85 -47.85 39.66
C ARG A 407 -22.77 -47.68 38.45
N ARG A 408 -23.77 -48.55 38.26
CA ARG A 408 -24.73 -48.47 37.13
C ARG A 408 -25.60 -47.20 37.18
N LEU A 409 -26.05 -46.80 38.38
CA LEU A 409 -26.85 -45.58 38.55
C LEU A 409 -26.04 -44.33 38.21
N ILE A 410 -24.80 -44.25 38.69
CA ILE A 410 -23.88 -43.15 38.39
C ILE A 410 -23.58 -43.11 36.89
N GLU A 411 -23.28 -44.25 36.27
CA GLU A 411 -22.99 -44.35 34.84
C GLU A 411 -24.15 -43.83 33.98
N THR A 412 -25.37 -44.25 34.30
CA THR A 412 -26.59 -43.80 33.59
C THR A 412 -26.79 -42.29 33.68
N ALA A 413 -26.40 -41.66 34.81
CA ALA A 413 -26.52 -40.22 34.99
C ALA A 413 -25.37 -39.45 34.32
N VAL A 414 -24.12 -39.87 34.52
CA VAL A 414 -22.91 -39.18 34.03
C VAL A 414 -22.83 -39.19 32.49
N ILE A 415 -23.26 -40.26 31.83
CA ILE A 415 -23.22 -40.34 30.36
C ILE A 415 -24.07 -39.26 29.67
N THR A 416 -25.13 -38.78 30.33
CA THR A 416 -26.00 -37.70 29.81
C THR A 416 -25.27 -36.36 29.68
N ILE A 417 -24.15 -36.18 30.38
CA ILE A 417 -23.30 -34.97 30.33
C ILE A 417 -22.56 -34.85 28.99
N LYS A 418 -22.37 -35.95 28.25
CA LYS A 418 -21.71 -35.94 26.94
C LYS A 418 -22.41 -34.99 25.95
N GLY A 419 -23.74 -34.96 25.95
CA GLY A 419 -24.53 -34.10 25.06
C GLY A 419 -24.25 -32.59 25.28
N PRO A 420 -24.42 -32.05 26.49
CA PRO A 420 -24.04 -30.66 26.80
C PRO A 420 -22.57 -30.33 26.55
N ALA A 421 -21.65 -31.28 26.76
CA ALA A 421 -20.23 -31.08 26.50
C ALA A 421 -19.93 -30.94 24.99
N GLU A 422 -20.53 -31.80 24.16
CA GLU A 422 -20.44 -31.72 22.70
C GLU A 422 -21.08 -30.42 22.16
N ALA A 423 -22.24 -30.04 22.68
CA ALA A 423 -22.90 -28.78 22.31
C ALA A 423 -22.04 -27.54 22.62
N ALA A 424 -21.26 -27.57 23.71
CA ALA A 424 -20.34 -26.48 24.04
C ALA A 424 -19.14 -26.42 23.08
N VAL A 425 -18.61 -27.57 22.65
CA VAL A 425 -17.59 -27.67 21.59
C VAL A 425 -18.10 -27.07 20.28
N ASP A 426 -19.30 -27.46 19.85
CA ASP A 426 -19.92 -26.96 18.61
C ASP A 426 -20.20 -25.45 18.67
N ALA A 427 -20.67 -24.95 19.81
CA ALA A 427 -20.96 -23.53 19.98
C ALA A 427 -19.70 -22.66 19.87
N VAL A 428 -18.58 -23.09 20.47
CA VAL A 428 -17.30 -22.37 20.36
C VAL A 428 -16.78 -22.42 18.93
N HIS A 429 -16.87 -23.56 18.26
CA HIS A 429 -16.46 -23.71 16.86
C HIS A 429 -17.22 -22.74 15.93
N GLY A 430 -18.55 -22.63 16.08
CA GLY A 430 -19.36 -21.68 15.33
C GLY A 430 -18.92 -20.23 15.52
N ILE A 431 -18.58 -19.86 16.76
CA ILE A 431 -18.05 -18.52 17.06
C ILE A 431 -16.70 -18.31 16.38
N LEU A 432 -15.79 -19.29 16.40
CA LEU A 432 -14.49 -19.17 15.74
C LEU A 432 -14.63 -18.99 14.22
N LYS A 433 -15.56 -19.70 13.57
CA LYS A 433 -15.87 -19.50 12.14
C LYS A 433 -16.38 -18.08 11.86
N ASP A 434 -17.29 -17.56 12.67
CA ASP A 434 -17.76 -16.17 12.56
C ASP A 434 -16.60 -15.16 12.67
N LEU A 435 -15.65 -15.40 13.57
CA LEU A 435 -14.49 -14.53 13.75
C LEU A 435 -13.53 -14.58 12.56
N VAL A 436 -13.35 -15.74 11.93
CA VAL A 436 -12.59 -15.86 10.67
C VAL A 436 -13.25 -15.01 9.59
N HIS A 437 -14.57 -15.14 9.37
CA HIS A 437 -15.27 -14.35 8.36
C HIS A 437 -15.17 -12.83 8.60
N LYS A 438 -15.30 -12.39 9.85
CA LYS A 438 -15.10 -10.98 10.23
C LYS A 438 -13.67 -10.52 9.96
N SER A 439 -12.68 -11.30 10.38
CA SER A 439 -11.25 -10.96 10.19
C SER A 439 -10.89 -10.84 8.71
N ILE A 440 -11.44 -11.72 7.86
CA ILE A 440 -11.31 -11.61 6.40
C ILE A 440 -11.91 -10.30 5.88
N SER A 441 -13.10 -9.92 6.35
CA SER A 441 -13.79 -8.71 5.89
C SER A 441 -13.11 -7.40 6.34
N GLU A 442 -12.37 -7.45 7.45
CA GLU A 442 -11.63 -6.31 8.00
C GLU A 442 -10.22 -6.18 7.41
N THR A 443 -9.66 -7.24 6.83
CA THR A 443 -8.38 -7.20 6.13
C THR A 443 -8.54 -6.52 4.76
N VAL A 444 -7.99 -5.32 4.61
CA VAL A 444 -8.19 -4.49 3.39
C VAL A 444 -7.51 -5.12 2.19
N GLU A 445 -6.33 -5.69 2.39
CA GLU A 445 -5.50 -6.31 1.36
C GLU A 445 -6.21 -7.54 0.75
N LEU A 446 -6.94 -8.33 1.57
CA LEU A 446 -7.72 -9.47 1.07
C LEU A 446 -8.93 -9.03 0.22
N LYS A 447 -9.39 -7.77 0.31
CA LYS A 447 -10.44 -7.25 -0.60
C LYS A 447 -9.90 -7.02 -2.01
N GLN A 448 -8.61 -6.69 -2.14
CA GLN A 448 -7.95 -6.47 -3.42
C GLN A 448 -7.70 -7.79 -4.17
N TYR A 449 -7.62 -8.93 -3.46
CA TYR A 449 -7.32 -10.24 -4.05
C TYR A 449 -8.43 -11.28 -3.75
N PRO A 450 -9.53 -11.32 -4.55
CA PRO A 450 -10.67 -12.21 -4.30
C PRO A 450 -10.32 -13.70 -4.26
N SER A 451 -9.43 -14.17 -5.14
CA SER A 451 -9.01 -15.58 -5.15
C SER A 451 -8.23 -15.95 -3.89
N LEU A 452 -7.28 -15.10 -3.47
CA LEU A 452 -6.51 -15.31 -2.25
C LEU A 452 -7.42 -15.30 -1.01
N ARG A 453 -8.42 -14.40 -0.98
CA ARG A 453 -9.43 -14.34 0.07
C ARG A 453 -10.17 -15.65 0.26
N VAL A 454 -10.57 -16.30 -0.83
CA VAL A 454 -11.27 -17.59 -0.79
C VAL A 454 -10.33 -18.69 -0.27
N GLU A 455 -9.11 -18.77 -0.79
CA GLU A 455 -8.12 -19.78 -0.36
C GLU A 455 -7.75 -19.65 1.12
N VAL A 456 -7.44 -18.44 1.60
CA VAL A 456 -7.11 -18.19 3.02
C VAL A 456 -8.30 -18.49 3.91
N GLY A 457 -9.52 -18.13 3.48
CA GLY A 457 -10.74 -18.41 4.23
C GLY A 457 -11.02 -19.91 4.34
N ASN A 458 -10.90 -20.65 3.25
CA ASN A 458 -11.08 -22.10 3.24
C ASN A 458 -10.05 -22.79 4.13
N ALA A 459 -8.78 -22.40 4.03
CA ALA A 459 -7.72 -23.01 4.82
C ALA A 459 -7.84 -22.75 6.33
N ALA A 460 -8.31 -21.55 6.71
CA ALA A 460 -8.61 -21.23 8.10
C ALA A 460 -9.81 -22.06 8.63
N ILE A 461 -10.88 -22.19 7.85
CA ILE A 461 -12.07 -22.98 8.21
C ILE A 461 -11.73 -24.46 8.36
N GLU A 462 -10.96 -25.02 7.43
CA GLU A 462 -10.51 -26.42 7.46
C GLU A 462 -9.64 -26.70 8.70
N SER A 463 -8.76 -25.76 9.07
CA SER A 463 -7.95 -25.88 10.28
C SER A 463 -8.80 -25.85 11.55
N LEU A 464 -9.84 -25.00 11.61
CA LEU A 464 -10.80 -25.01 12.72
C LEU A 464 -11.57 -26.33 12.79
N ASP A 465 -11.96 -26.92 11.66
CA ASP A 465 -12.69 -28.20 11.65
C ASP A 465 -11.84 -29.35 12.21
N ARG A 466 -10.52 -29.37 11.94
CA ARG A 466 -9.59 -30.32 12.59
C ARG A 466 -9.51 -30.13 14.11
N MET A 467 -9.32 -28.88 14.55
CA MET A 467 -9.22 -28.53 15.97
C MET A 467 -10.50 -28.87 16.75
N LYS A 468 -11.66 -28.73 16.10
CA LYS A 468 -12.95 -29.13 16.65
C LYS A 468 -13.00 -30.63 16.95
N GLU A 469 -12.61 -31.49 16.00
CA GLU A 469 -12.66 -32.95 16.19
C GLU A 469 -11.73 -33.41 17.32
N GLU A 470 -10.53 -32.84 17.41
CA GLU A 470 -9.60 -33.11 18.52
C GLU A 470 -10.18 -32.67 19.87
N SER A 471 -10.78 -31.48 19.92
CA SER A 471 -11.41 -30.96 21.13
C SER A 471 -12.65 -31.76 21.55
N LYS A 472 -13.44 -32.24 20.58
CA LYS A 472 -14.58 -33.13 20.83
C LYS A 472 -14.11 -34.41 21.49
N LYS A 473 -13.09 -35.06 20.92
CA LYS A 473 -12.49 -36.28 21.47
C LYS A 473 -11.96 -36.06 22.89
N ALA A 474 -11.15 -35.03 23.11
CA ALA A 474 -10.58 -34.72 24.43
C ALA A 474 -11.66 -34.42 25.48
N THR A 475 -12.69 -33.66 25.10
CA THR A 475 -13.77 -33.27 26.01
C THR A 475 -14.66 -34.46 26.39
N LEU A 476 -14.98 -35.35 25.44
CA LEU A 476 -15.74 -36.56 25.72
C LEU A 476 -14.94 -37.56 26.57
N GLN A 477 -13.63 -37.66 26.35
CA GLN A 477 -12.73 -38.46 27.18
C GLN A 477 -12.74 -38.01 28.64
N LEU A 478 -12.80 -36.70 28.93
CA LEU A 478 -12.92 -36.21 30.31
C LEU A 478 -14.19 -36.75 31.01
N VAL A 479 -15.31 -36.81 30.29
CA VAL A 479 -16.56 -37.37 30.83
C VAL A 479 -16.45 -38.88 31.03
N GLU A 480 -15.78 -39.59 30.11
CA GLU A 480 -15.53 -41.04 30.22
C GLU A 480 -14.60 -41.39 31.39
N MET A 481 -13.62 -40.55 31.69
CA MET A 481 -12.72 -40.71 32.83
C MET A 481 -13.50 -40.66 34.15
N GLU A 482 -14.41 -39.70 34.30
CA GLU A 482 -15.28 -39.57 35.48
C GLU A 482 -16.28 -40.73 35.63
N ASN A 483 -16.63 -41.40 34.51
CA ASN A 483 -17.45 -42.59 34.53
C ASN A 483 -16.66 -43.87 34.89
N SER A 484 -15.38 -43.92 34.50
CA SER A 484 -14.55 -45.13 34.64
C SER A 484 -14.06 -45.35 36.08
N TYR A 485 -13.79 -44.28 36.82
CA TYR A 485 -13.31 -44.37 38.20
C TYR A 485 -14.17 -43.54 39.16
N LEU A 486 -14.66 -44.19 40.22
CA LEU A 486 -15.45 -43.52 41.24
C LEU A 486 -14.55 -42.89 42.30
N THR A 487 -14.76 -41.61 42.61
CA THR A 487 -13.97 -40.90 43.61
C THR A 487 -14.27 -41.45 45.02
N VAL A 488 -13.40 -42.32 45.52
CA VAL A 488 -13.57 -43.04 46.80
C VAL A 488 -13.68 -42.09 47.99
N ASP A 489 -12.96 -40.96 47.96
CA ASP A 489 -12.98 -39.98 49.06
C ASP A 489 -14.34 -39.31 49.27
N PHE A 490 -15.19 -39.25 48.24
CA PHE A 490 -16.57 -38.81 48.39
C PHE A 490 -17.36 -39.77 49.30
N PHE A 491 -17.27 -41.07 49.01
CA PHE A 491 -18.00 -42.10 49.74
C PHE A 491 -17.47 -42.29 51.18
N ARG A 492 -16.18 -42.04 51.42
CA ARG A 492 -15.60 -42.05 52.77
C ARG A 492 -16.12 -40.94 53.68
N LYS A 493 -16.56 -39.82 53.10
CA LYS A 493 -17.05 -38.64 53.84
C LYS A 493 -18.56 -38.66 54.09
N LEU A 494 -19.27 -39.68 53.61
CA LEU A 494 -20.68 -39.85 53.90
C LEU A 494 -20.86 -40.08 55.42
N PRO A 495 -21.89 -39.49 56.05
CA PRO A 495 -22.18 -39.73 57.47
C PRO A 495 -22.32 -41.23 57.74
N GLN A 496 -21.42 -41.79 58.56
CA GLN A 496 -21.64 -43.10 59.18
C GLN A 496 -22.71 -42.94 60.25
N ASP A 497 -23.97 -42.94 59.84
CA ASP A 497 -25.05 -43.04 60.81
C ASP A 497 -25.01 -44.46 61.40
N VAL A 498 -24.63 -44.54 62.67
CA VAL A 498 -24.81 -45.71 63.50
C VAL A 498 -26.31 -45.99 63.55
N GLU A 499 -26.80 -46.89 62.71
CA GLU A 499 -28.08 -47.53 62.99
C GLU A 499 -27.93 -48.24 64.34
N LYS A 500 -28.56 -47.67 65.38
CA LYS A 500 -28.87 -48.41 66.60
C LYS A 500 -29.51 -49.72 66.15
N GLY A 501 -28.88 -50.83 66.54
CA GLY A 501 -29.25 -52.18 66.11
C GLY A 501 -30.76 -52.40 66.06
N GLY A 502 -31.28 -52.57 64.85
CA GLY A 502 -32.61 -53.12 64.62
C GLY A 502 -32.59 -54.61 64.98
N ASN A 503 -33.65 -55.06 65.66
CA ASN A 503 -33.81 -56.45 66.09
C ASN A 503 -33.60 -57.45 64.93
N PRO A 504 -33.02 -58.64 65.16
CA PRO A 504 -32.67 -59.60 64.11
C PRO A 504 -33.87 -60.33 63.48
N THR A 505 -35.11 -59.89 63.75
CA THR A 505 -36.34 -60.58 63.35
C THR A 505 -37.06 -59.93 62.16
N HIS A 506 -36.54 -58.85 61.58
CA HIS A 506 -37.09 -58.32 60.32
C HIS A 506 -36.60 -59.14 59.12
N SER A 507 -37.55 -59.54 58.26
CA SER A 507 -37.27 -60.40 57.12
C SER A 507 -36.25 -59.76 56.17
N ILE A 508 -35.49 -60.58 55.44
CA ILE A 508 -34.54 -60.14 54.40
C ILE A 508 -35.21 -59.19 53.38
N PHE A 509 -36.55 -59.26 53.23
CA PHE A 509 -37.35 -58.39 52.36
C PHE A 509 -37.60 -56.98 52.91
N ASP A 510 -37.47 -56.73 54.22
CA ASP A 510 -37.58 -55.38 54.81
C ASP A 510 -36.30 -54.52 54.63
N ARG A 511 -35.23 -55.10 54.09
CA ARG A 511 -33.92 -54.43 53.93
C ARG A 511 -33.90 -53.37 52.82
N TYR A 512 -34.77 -53.51 51.81
CA TYR A 512 -34.97 -52.50 50.76
C TYR A 512 -36.16 -51.59 51.07
N ASN A 513 -36.25 -51.13 52.31
CA ASN A 513 -37.24 -50.14 52.70
C ASN A 513 -37.09 -48.89 51.80
N ASP A 514 -38.20 -48.23 51.51
CA ASP A 514 -38.24 -47.04 50.64
C ASP A 514 -37.31 -45.93 51.15
N THR A 515 -37.05 -45.89 52.46
CA THR A 515 -36.09 -45.00 53.10
C THR A 515 -34.64 -45.28 52.68
N TYR A 516 -34.25 -46.56 52.59
CA TYR A 516 -32.90 -46.98 52.16
C TYR A 516 -32.68 -46.65 50.67
N LEU A 517 -33.60 -47.02 49.80
CA LEU A 517 -33.50 -46.74 48.35
C LEU A 517 -33.50 -45.23 48.06
N ARG A 518 -34.27 -44.43 48.82
CA ARG A 518 -34.25 -42.97 48.72
C ARG A 518 -32.89 -42.39 49.13
N ARG A 519 -32.23 -42.97 50.14
CA ARG A 519 -30.88 -42.58 50.57
C ARG A 519 -29.84 -42.88 49.49
N ILE A 520 -29.93 -44.04 48.83
CA ILE A 520 -29.08 -44.38 47.67
C ILE A 520 -29.26 -43.33 46.57
N GLY A 521 -30.49 -43.04 46.16
CA GLY A 521 -30.79 -42.04 45.13
C GLY A 521 -30.24 -40.64 45.47
N SER A 522 -30.41 -40.19 46.73
CA SER A 522 -29.86 -38.92 47.21
C SER A 522 -28.33 -38.89 47.20
N THR A 523 -27.69 -39.99 47.58
CA THR A 523 -26.21 -40.12 47.59
C THR A 523 -25.65 -40.07 46.17
N VAL A 524 -26.26 -40.82 45.23
CA VAL A 524 -25.88 -40.81 43.82
C VAL A 524 -26.08 -39.42 43.22
N LEU A 525 -27.20 -38.75 43.52
CA LEU A 525 -27.44 -37.38 43.06
C LEU A 525 -26.36 -36.41 43.57
N SER A 526 -25.96 -36.53 44.84
CA SER A 526 -24.88 -35.72 45.42
C SER A 526 -23.53 -35.98 44.73
N TYR A 527 -23.20 -37.24 44.42
CA TYR A 527 -22.00 -37.60 43.67
C TYR A 527 -22.03 -37.01 42.25
N VAL A 528 -23.14 -37.18 41.52
CA VAL A 528 -23.29 -36.65 40.15
C VAL A 528 -23.19 -35.12 40.13
N ASN A 529 -23.74 -34.44 41.15
CA ASN A 529 -23.60 -32.99 41.28
C ASN A 529 -22.16 -32.55 41.54
N MET A 530 -21.38 -33.31 42.32
CA MET A 530 -19.94 -33.07 42.51
C MET A 530 -19.18 -33.22 41.18
N VAL A 531 -19.44 -34.29 40.44
CA VAL A 531 -18.83 -34.53 39.11
C VAL A 531 -19.21 -33.41 38.13
N CYS A 532 -20.49 -33.02 38.08
CA CYS A 532 -20.95 -31.87 37.27
C CYS A 532 -20.20 -30.58 37.63
N ALA A 533 -19.93 -30.33 38.92
CA ALA A 533 -19.18 -29.15 39.34
C ALA A 533 -17.71 -29.20 38.91
N SER A 534 -17.08 -30.39 38.93
CA SER A 534 -15.74 -30.61 38.38
C SER A 534 -15.71 -30.38 36.86
N LEU A 535 -16.58 -31.07 36.12
CA LEU A 535 -16.67 -30.99 34.67
C LEU A 535 -17.02 -29.59 34.16
N ARG A 536 -17.82 -28.81 34.90
CA ARG A 536 -18.09 -27.39 34.60
C ARG A 536 -16.82 -26.55 34.49
N ASN A 537 -15.74 -26.93 35.19
CA ASN A 537 -14.46 -26.24 35.12
C ASN A 537 -13.49 -26.90 34.13
N SER A 538 -13.51 -28.22 34.02
CA SER A 538 -12.58 -28.98 33.16
C SER A 538 -12.95 -28.91 31.67
N ILE A 539 -14.24 -28.96 31.32
CA ILE A 539 -14.71 -28.89 29.93
C ILE A 539 -14.28 -27.59 29.24
N PRO A 540 -14.52 -26.38 29.80
CA PRO A 540 -14.04 -25.14 29.19
C PRO A 540 -12.52 -25.11 28.98
N LYS A 541 -11.74 -25.65 29.92
CA LYS A 541 -10.26 -25.70 29.80
C LYS A 541 -9.83 -26.58 28.63
N SER A 542 -10.45 -27.74 28.46
CA SER A 542 -10.22 -28.63 27.30
C SER A 542 -10.53 -27.92 25.98
N ILE A 543 -11.70 -27.28 25.89
CA ILE A 543 -12.12 -26.56 24.68
C ILE A 543 -11.17 -25.39 24.38
N VAL A 544 -10.80 -24.60 25.38
CA VAL A 544 -9.86 -23.49 25.19
C VAL A 544 -8.48 -24.00 24.76
N TYR A 545 -8.00 -25.09 25.34
CA TYR A 545 -6.70 -25.65 25.00
C TYR A 545 -6.68 -26.19 23.57
N CYS A 546 -7.61 -27.08 23.21
CA CYS A 546 -7.61 -27.76 21.92
C CYS A 546 -8.14 -26.92 20.75
N GLN A 547 -9.06 -25.98 20.98
CA GLN A 547 -9.61 -25.12 19.93
C GLN A 547 -9.07 -23.70 19.97
N VAL A 548 -9.33 -22.95 21.05
CA VAL A 548 -9.11 -21.50 21.04
C VAL A 548 -7.61 -21.15 21.03
N ARG A 549 -6.81 -21.83 21.84
CA ARG A 549 -5.35 -21.64 21.94
C ARG A 549 -4.65 -22.12 20.69
N GLU A 550 -5.04 -23.27 20.15
CA GLU A 550 -4.49 -23.80 18.90
C GLU A 550 -4.90 -22.96 17.69
N ALA A 551 -6.15 -22.52 17.59
CA ALA A 551 -6.59 -21.57 16.57
C ALA A 551 -5.81 -20.25 16.66
N LYS A 552 -5.47 -19.79 17.86
CA LYS A 552 -4.63 -18.60 18.02
C LYS A 552 -3.19 -18.82 17.54
N ARG A 553 -2.64 -20.03 17.68
CA ARG A 553 -1.23 -20.31 17.40
C ARG A 553 -0.99 -20.69 15.95
N SER A 554 -1.86 -21.53 15.40
CA SER A 554 -1.52 -22.39 14.26
C SER A 554 -2.58 -22.34 13.15
N LEU A 555 -3.43 -21.29 13.10
CA LEU A 555 -4.58 -21.21 12.17
C LEU A 555 -4.19 -21.41 10.70
N LEU A 556 -3.04 -20.88 10.30
CA LEU A 556 -2.56 -20.90 8.91
C LEU A 556 -1.29 -21.73 8.72
N ASP A 557 -0.81 -22.45 9.75
CA ASP A 557 0.46 -23.19 9.65
C ASP A 557 0.39 -24.29 8.58
N TYR A 558 -0.74 -24.98 8.51
CA TYR A 558 -1.00 -25.96 7.46
C TYR A 558 -1.06 -25.32 6.07
N PHE A 559 -1.70 -24.16 5.96
CA PHE A 559 -1.76 -23.39 4.70
C PHE A 559 -0.38 -22.96 4.22
N PHE A 560 0.48 -22.45 5.11
CA PHE A 560 1.86 -22.09 4.77
C PHE A 560 2.67 -23.32 4.33
N THR A 561 2.44 -24.47 4.96
CA THR A 561 3.06 -25.74 4.57
C THR A 561 2.61 -26.18 3.17
N GLU A 562 1.33 -26.02 2.83
CA GLU A 562 0.80 -26.34 1.49
C GLU A 562 1.27 -25.36 0.41
N LEU A 563 1.32 -24.06 0.71
CA LEU A 563 1.87 -23.05 -0.19
C LEU A 563 3.31 -23.38 -0.57
N GLY A 564 4.15 -23.76 0.42
CA GLY A 564 5.49 -24.24 0.15
C GLY A 564 5.52 -25.47 -0.75
N LYS A 565 4.62 -26.44 -0.56
CA LYS A 565 4.55 -27.66 -1.39
C LYS A 565 4.12 -27.40 -2.84
N LYS A 566 3.21 -26.45 -3.09
CA LYS A 566 2.67 -26.14 -4.43
C LYS A 566 3.73 -25.57 -5.39
N GLU A 567 4.69 -24.78 -4.90
CA GLU A 567 5.81 -24.32 -5.74
C GLU A 567 6.84 -25.43 -6.01
N CYS A 568 7.07 -26.29 -5.01
CA CYS A 568 7.93 -27.48 -5.16
C CYS A 568 7.39 -28.47 -6.22
N GLY A 569 6.07 -28.54 -6.41
CA GLY A 569 5.41 -29.40 -7.40
C GLY A 569 5.73 -29.07 -8.86
N LYS A 570 6.05 -27.81 -9.18
CA LYS A 570 6.51 -27.42 -10.52
C LYS A 570 8.00 -27.69 -10.75
N CYS A 571 8.81 -27.71 -9.69
CA CYS A 571 10.24 -28.03 -9.74
C CYS A 571 10.57 -29.53 -9.63
N LYS A 572 9.60 -30.41 -9.36
CA LYS A 572 9.82 -31.85 -9.13
C LYS A 572 10.21 -32.68 -10.35
N LYS A 573 10.31 -32.11 -11.56
CA LYS A 573 10.74 -32.87 -12.75
C LYS A 573 12.25 -33.02 -12.88
N GLU A 574 13.06 -32.26 -12.15
CA GLU A 574 14.51 -32.42 -12.15
C GLU A 574 15.07 -32.28 -10.73
N CYS A 575 16.05 -33.12 -10.39
CA CYS A 575 16.75 -33.24 -9.10
C CYS A 575 16.05 -34.03 -7.96
N LYS A 576 16.47 -35.30 -7.84
CA LYS A 576 16.41 -36.08 -6.60
C LYS A 576 17.48 -35.57 -5.61
N SER A 577 17.12 -34.61 -4.79
CA SER A 577 17.59 -34.45 -3.39
C SER A 577 16.82 -33.28 -2.76
N CYS A 578 16.10 -33.55 -1.67
CA CYS A 578 15.40 -32.52 -0.90
C CYS A 578 16.41 -31.53 -0.31
N GLU A 579 16.37 -30.26 -0.74
CA GLU A 579 16.19 -29.04 0.10
C GLU A 579 16.40 -27.74 -0.73
N PRO A 580 15.49 -27.36 -1.67
CA PRO A 580 15.56 -26.04 -2.31
C PRO A 580 15.00 -24.90 -1.44
N GLN A 581 13.98 -25.20 -0.61
CA GLN A 581 13.19 -24.20 0.12
C GLN A 581 13.90 -23.54 1.30
N SER A 582 14.75 -24.28 2.03
CA SER A 582 15.58 -23.71 3.11
C SER A 582 16.62 -22.74 2.57
N ASN A 583 17.22 -23.09 1.42
CA ASN A 583 18.31 -22.34 0.81
C ASN A 583 17.84 -21.04 0.15
N GLU A 584 16.72 -21.07 -0.58
CA GLU A 584 16.08 -19.86 -1.11
C GLU A 584 15.66 -18.91 0.01
N PHE A 585 15.08 -19.45 1.09
CA PHE A 585 14.68 -18.66 2.25
C PHE A 585 15.87 -18.03 2.98
N ILE A 586 16.95 -18.78 3.21
CA ILE A 586 18.19 -18.28 3.82
C ILE A 586 18.83 -17.19 2.94
N SER A 587 18.87 -17.40 1.63
CA SER A 587 19.39 -16.44 0.66
C SER A 587 18.56 -15.14 0.64
N ALA A 588 17.24 -15.26 0.56
CA ALA A 588 16.33 -14.11 0.60
C ALA A 588 16.42 -13.35 1.92
N LEU A 589 16.60 -14.06 3.04
CA LEU A 589 16.76 -13.44 4.36
C LEU A 589 18.07 -12.65 4.45
N ALA A 590 19.18 -13.23 3.99
CA ALA A 590 20.47 -12.55 3.95
C ALA A 590 20.47 -11.34 2.99
N ALA A 591 19.86 -11.49 1.80
CA ALA A 591 19.74 -10.43 0.81
C ALA A 591 18.84 -9.28 1.28
N GLY A 592 17.68 -9.60 1.87
CA GLY A 592 16.73 -8.62 2.42
C GLY A 592 17.27 -7.84 3.63
N MET A 593 18.30 -8.36 4.30
CA MET A 593 19.04 -7.64 5.32
C MET A 593 20.12 -6.72 4.75
N SER A 594 20.42 -6.81 3.45
CA SER A 594 21.58 -6.15 2.84
C SER A 594 22.88 -6.50 3.56
N ALA A 595 23.03 -7.76 3.98
CA ALA A 595 24.15 -8.24 4.78
C ALA A 595 25.49 -8.06 4.04
N LYS A 596 26.48 -7.41 4.67
CA LYS A 596 27.79 -7.19 4.07
C LYS A 596 28.78 -8.29 4.43
N LEU A 597 28.72 -8.79 5.66
CA LEU A 597 29.53 -9.93 6.11
C LEU A 597 28.61 -11.10 6.46
N ILE A 598 28.70 -12.16 5.64
CA ILE A 598 27.93 -13.39 5.78
C ILE A 598 28.88 -14.51 6.19
N VAL A 599 28.57 -15.25 7.25
CA VAL A 599 29.41 -16.37 7.73
C VAL A 599 28.60 -17.67 7.73
N GLU A 600 29.10 -18.71 7.07
CA GLU A 600 28.53 -20.05 7.12
C GLU A 600 29.51 -21.00 7.80
N VAL A 601 29.02 -21.76 8.79
CA VAL A 601 29.75 -22.88 9.40
C VAL A 601 29.03 -24.17 9.04
N THR A 602 29.65 -24.97 8.20
CA THR A 602 29.07 -26.21 7.67
C THR A 602 30.12 -27.33 7.66
N SER A 603 29.67 -28.59 7.71
CA SER A 603 30.56 -29.76 7.59
C SER A 603 30.99 -30.01 6.13
N GLU A 604 30.18 -29.57 5.17
CA GLU A 604 30.43 -29.72 3.74
C GLU A 604 29.77 -28.58 2.96
N VAL A 605 30.36 -28.18 1.84
CA VAL A 605 29.76 -27.20 0.94
C VAL A 605 28.48 -27.78 0.37
N SER A 606 27.36 -27.12 0.64
CA SER A 606 26.04 -27.59 0.27
C SER A 606 25.33 -26.55 -0.61
N SER A 607 24.09 -26.83 -1.04
CA SER A 607 23.25 -25.87 -1.74
C SER A 607 22.98 -24.60 -0.91
N SER A 608 23.11 -24.64 0.42
CA SER A 608 23.07 -23.44 1.29
C SER A 608 24.22 -22.48 1.03
N THR A 609 25.43 -23.01 0.80
CA THR A 609 26.63 -22.23 0.51
C THR A 609 26.49 -21.47 -0.78
N VAL A 610 25.96 -22.11 -1.83
CA VAL A 610 25.69 -21.46 -3.12
C VAL A 610 24.63 -20.38 -2.96
N ALA A 611 23.56 -20.65 -2.21
CA ALA A 611 22.47 -19.69 -2.00
C ALA A 611 22.93 -18.44 -1.22
N LEU A 612 23.81 -18.61 -0.23
CA LEU A 612 24.43 -17.50 0.50
C LEU A 612 25.44 -16.73 -0.35
N ALA A 613 26.18 -17.41 -1.24
CA ALA A 613 27.11 -16.77 -2.17
C ALA A 613 26.35 -15.87 -3.16
N VAL A 614 25.18 -16.30 -3.63
CA VAL A 614 24.27 -15.49 -4.44
C VAL A 614 23.78 -14.26 -3.67
N ALA A 615 23.40 -14.42 -2.39
CA ALA A 615 22.99 -13.29 -1.54
C ALA A 615 24.12 -12.29 -1.31
N ALA A 616 25.35 -12.77 -1.10
CA ALA A 616 26.55 -11.92 -1.00
C ALA A 616 26.77 -11.12 -2.28
N CYS A 617 26.68 -11.77 -3.45
CA CYS A 617 26.80 -11.11 -4.75
C CYS A 617 25.73 -10.02 -4.94
N GLN A 618 24.46 -10.30 -4.64
CA GLN A 618 23.35 -9.35 -4.77
C GLN A 618 23.48 -8.12 -3.86
N THR A 619 24.04 -8.30 -2.67
CA THR A 619 24.19 -7.24 -1.67
C THR A 619 25.51 -6.49 -1.79
N GLY A 620 26.44 -6.95 -2.64
CA GLY A 620 27.82 -6.49 -2.68
C GLY A 620 28.52 -6.72 -1.33
N GLY A 621 28.28 -7.88 -0.73
CA GLY A 621 28.89 -8.38 0.51
C GLY A 621 29.84 -9.55 0.22
N LYS A 622 30.36 -10.18 1.28
CA LYS A 622 31.27 -11.32 1.20
C LYS A 622 30.75 -12.49 2.05
N LEU A 623 30.85 -13.70 1.50
CA LEU A 623 30.58 -14.96 2.22
C LEU A 623 31.88 -15.59 2.71
N ILE A 624 31.97 -15.85 4.01
CA ILE A 624 33.02 -16.66 4.63
C ILE A 624 32.43 -18.04 4.92
N CYS A 625 32.97 -19.09 4.30
CA CYS A 625 32.55 -20.48 4.54
C CYS A 625 33.64 -21.20 5.34
N ILE A 626 33.32 -21.62 6.57
CA ILE A 626 34.23 -22.28 7.50
C ILE A 626 33.95 -23.79 7.51
N LEU A 627 34.98 -24.58 7.20
CA LEU A 627 34.90 -26.04 7.03
C LEU A 627 35.87 -26.77 7.99
N PRO A 628 35.43 -27.79 8.77
CA PRO A 628 36.28 -28.53 9.71
C PRO A 628 37.33 -29.45 9.08
N GLU A 629 37.11 -29.96 7.86
CA GLU A 629 38.03 -30.88 7.16
C GLU A 629 38.21 -30.51 5.67
N PRO A 630 39.38 -30.80 5.06
CA PRO A 630 39.68 -30.40 3.69
C PRO A 630 39.11 -31.41 2.68
N LYS A 631 37.79 -31.47 2.52
CA LYS A 631 37.15 -32.14 1.36
C LYS A 631 36.91 -31.11 0.24
N LEU A 632 37.98 -30.48 -0.23
CA LEU A 632 37.91 -29.32 -1.14
C LEU A 632 37.68 -29.66 -2.62
N THR A 633 37.83 -30.91 -3.05
CA THR A 633 38.03 -31.20 -4.49
C THR A 633 36.77 -31.35 -5.36
N LYS A 634 35.56 -31.47 -4.79
CA LYS A 634 34.32 -31.56 -5.61
C LYS A 634 33.46 -30.29 -5.59
N SER A 635 33.58 -29.46 -4.55
CA SER A 635 32.63 -28.37 -4.32
C SER A 635 33.15 -26.97 -4.69
N GLN A 636 34.47 -26.75 -4.72
CA GLN A 636 35.05 -25.51 -5.30
C GLN A 636 34.69 -25.36 -6.78
N LYS A 637 34.67 -26.47 -7.51
CA LYS A 637 34.33 -26.50 -8.94
C LYS A 637 32.93 -25.94 -9.23
N ALA A 638 31.94 -26.24 -8.38
CA ALA A 638 30.56 -25.75 -8.56
C ALA A 638 30.43 -24.23 -8.36
N ILE A 639 31.26 -23.62 -7.52
CA ILE A 639 31.27 -22.16 -7.27
C ILE A 639 32.12 -21.43 -8.31
N GLU A 640 33.23 -22.03 -8.75
CA GLU A 640 34.05 -21.55 -9.87
C GLU A 640 33.27 -21.56 -11.19
N ASP A 641 32.56 -22.65 -11.50
CA ASP A 641 31.71 -22.78 -12.70
C ASP A 641 30.51 -21.80 -12.67
N SER A 642 30.15 -21.28 -11.50
CA SER A 642 29.04 -20.33 -11.30
C SER A 642 29.48 -18.86 -11.29
N GLY A 643 30.77 -18.56 -11.43
CA GLY A 643 31.30 -17.18 -11.43
C GLY A 643 31.19 -16.44 -10.10
N LEU A 644 31.01 -17.16 -8.99
CA LEU A 644 30.83 -16.59 -7.63
C LEU A 644 32.11 -16.65 -6.78
N SER A 645 33.24 -17.07 -7.37
CA SER A 645 34.50 -17.29 -6.67
C SER A 645 35.06 -16.04 -5.99
N GLU A 646 34.83 -14.85 -6.54
CA GLU A 646 35.28 -13.59 -5.95
C GLU A 646 34.52 -13.21 -4.66
N MET A 647 33.33 -13.78 -4.45
CA MET A 647 32.44 -13.44 -3.33
C MET A 647 32.55 -14.42 -2.15
N VAL A 648 33.23 -15.55 -2.33
CA VAL A 648 33.32 -16.64 -1.34
C VAL A 648 34.76 -16.85 -0.90
N GLU A 649 35.01 -16.79 0.40
CA GLU A 649 36.28 -17.15 1.02
C GLU A 649 36.11 -18.42 1.84
N PHE A 650 36.91 -19.44 1.53
CA PHE A 650 36.93 -20.69 2.27
C PHE A 650 38.02 -20.67 3.33
N ASN A 651 37.65 -20.95 4.57
CA ASN A 651 38.60 -21.14 5.67
C ASN A 651 38.48 -22.57 6.21
N THR A 652 39.57 -23.33 6.15
CA THR A 652 39.64 -24.71 6.64
C THR A 652 40.40 -24.75 7.96
N GLY A 653 39.80 -25.27 9.01
CA GLY A 653 40.39 -25.34 10.35
C GLY A 653 39.33 -25.58 11.42
N ASP A 654 39.71 -25.47 12.70
CA ASP A 654 38.73 -25.53 13.80
C ASP A 654 37.75 -24.34 13.68
N PRO A 655 36.43 -24.58 13.50
CA PRO A 655 35.48 -23.49 13.39
C PRO A 655 35.42 -22.59 14.62
N ALA A 656 35.76 -23.08 15.82
CA ALA A 656 35.79 -22.27 17.02
C ALA A 656 36.95 -21.25 17.00
N GLU A 657 38.12 -21.62 16.48
CA GLU A 657 39.28 -20.73 16.35
C GLU A 657 39.11 -19.76 15.18
N ALA A 658 38.55 -20.23 14.06
CA ALA A 658 38.34 -19.40 12.88
C ALA A 658 37.32 -18.28 13.11
N LEU A 659 36.25 -18.55 13.89
CA LEU A 659 35.20 -17.57 14.18
C LEU A 659 35.69 -16.36 14.99
N VAL A 660 36.76 -16.50 15.79
CA VAL A 660 37.32 -15.41 16.59
C VAL A 660 37.91 -14.29 15.72
N ASN A 661 38.29 -14.60 14.48
CA ASN A 661 38.87 -13.63 13.56
C ASN A 661 37.83 -12.73 12.87
N TYR A 662 36.54 -12.99 13.07
CA TYR A 662 35.45 -12.27 12.40
C TYR A 662 34.54 -11.56 13.40
N GLU A 663 34.54 -10.23 13.36
CA GLU A 663 33.66 -9.36 14.14
C GLU A 663 32.66 -8.62 13.25
N ASN A 664 31.54 -8.15 13.84
CA ASN A 664 30.45 -7.45 13.15
C ASN A 664 29.76 -8.27 12.04
N ILE A 665 29.51 -9.56 12.30
CA ILE A 665 28.80 -10.43 11.37
C ILE A 665 27.34 -9.99 11.23
N ASP A 666 26.89 -9.70 10.01
CA ASP A 666 25.52 -9.26 9.73
C ASP A 666 24.56 -10.45 9.59
N PHE A 667 25.05 -11.57 9.04
CA PHE A 667 24.29 -12.80 8.87
C PHE A 667 25.17 -14.02 9.12
N SER A 668 24.71 -14.97 9.95
CA SER A 668 25.42 -16.23 10.16
C SER A 668 24.52 -17.45 10.02
N LEU A 669 24.98 -18.49 9.32
CA LEU A 669 24.35 -19.80 9.24
C LEU A 669 25.24 -20.84 9.92
N VAL A 670 24.71 -21.58 10.90
CA VAL A 670 25.42 -22.68 11.57
C VAL A 670 24.64 -23.97 11.36
N ASP A 671 25.28 -24.97 10.75
CA ASP A 671 24.71 -26.31 10.61
C ASP A 671 24.88 -27.10 11.93
N CYS A 672 23.77 -27.31 12.65
CA CYS A 672 23.76 -27.94 13.99
C CYS A 672 23.80 -29.47 13.96
N LYS A 673 24.27 -30.10 12.87
CA LYS A 673 24.45 -31.56 12.80
C LYS A 673 25.45 -32.13 13.82
N SER A 674 26.42 -31.32 14.28
CA SER A 674 27.43 -31.74 15.28
C SER A 674 27.03 -31.28 16.68
N ARG A 675 27.42 -32.01 17.74
CA ARG A 675 27.10 -31.65 19.15
C ARG A 675 27.84 -30.41 19.67
N ASP A 676 28.85 -29.91 18.96
CA ASP A 676 29.67 -28.77 19.39
C ASP A 676 29.09 -27.40 18.94
N TYR A 677 27.95 -27.37 18.25
CA TYR A 677 27.32 -26.14 17.74
C TYR A 677 27.04 -25.08 18.83
N VAL A 678 26.84 -25.50 20.09
CA VAL A 678 26.61 -24.59 21.22
C VAL A 678 27.83 -23.71 21.50
N LYS A 679 29.05 -24.24 21.35
CA LYS A 679 30.28 -23.46 21.49
C LYS A 679 30.45 -22.47 20.34
N LEU A 680 30.06 -22.89 19.13
CA LEU A 680 30.11 -22.05 17.93
C LEU A 680 29.15 -20.86 18.04
N LEU A 681 27.90 -21.11 18.44
CA LEU A 681 26.90 -20.06 18.66
C LEU A 681 27.33 -19.01 19.69
N LYS A 682 28.10 -19.40 20.72
CA LYS A 682 28.65 -18.48 21.73
C LYS A 682 29.85 -17.67 21.24
N SER A 683 30.56 -18.17 20.24
CA SER A 683 31.80 -17.57 19.74
C SER A 683 31.56 -16.64 18.55
N LEU A 684 30.31 -16.46 18.12
CA LEU A 684 29.93 -15.58 17.01
C LEU A 684 30.04 -14.09 17.40
N GLY A 685 30.94 -13.36 16.74
CA GLY A 685 31.08 -11.90 16.82
C GLY A 685 30.01 -11.14 16.03
N VAL A 686 28.73 -11.31 16.37
CA VAL A 686 27.58 -10.71 15.65
C VAL A 686 27.50 -9.19 15.75
N ASN A 687 27.03 -8.52 14.69
CA ASN A 687 26.81 -7.08 14.66
C ASN A 687 25.71 -6.67 15.67
N PRO A 688 26.02 -5.87 16.70
CA PRO A 688 25.06 -5.54 17.76
C PRO A 688 23.99 -4.51 17.33
N LYS A 689 24.15 -3.87 16.16
CA LYS A 689 23.13 -2.93 15.64
C LYS A 689 21.98 -3.69 14.98
N ARG A 690 22.30 -4.62 14.09
CA ARG A 690 21.33 -5.44 13.35
C ARG A 690 22.04 -6.67 12.77
N SER A 691 21.69 -7.87 13.25
CA SER A 691 22.23 -9.13 12.74
C SER A 691 21.22 -10.27 12.86
N VAL A 692 21.42 -11.32 12.06
CA VAL A 692 20.63 -12.55 12.10
C VAL A 692 21.53 -13.78 12.20
N VAL A 693 21.17 -14.67 13.12
CA VAL A 693 21.80 -15.98 13.30
C VAL A 693 20.78 -17.06 12.99
N VAL A 694 21.10 -17.91 12.03
CA VAL A 694 20.30 -19.07 11.64
C VAL A 694 21.02 -20.34 12.12
N ALA A 695 20.37 -21.07 13.01
CA ALA A 695 20.78 -22.40 13.43
C ALA A 695 19.93 -23.43 12.67
N ASN A 696 20.54 -24.16 11.75
CA ASN A 696 19.85 -25.13 10.89
C ASN A 696 20.04 -26.56 11.41
N ASN A 697 19.08 -27.47 11.19
CA ASN A 697 19.07 -28.85 11.71
C ASN A 697 19.04 -28.98 13.25
N LEU A 698 18.34 -28.07 13.93
CA LEU A 698 18.20 -28.07 15.39
C LEU A 698 17.13 -29.09 15.83
N LEU A 699 17.53 -30.15 16.55
CA LEU A 699 16.63 -31.21 17.03
C LEU A 699 15.57 -30.68 18.02
N GLU A 700 14.37 -31.28 17.98
CA GLU A 700 13.26 -30.91 18.88
C GLU A 700 13.67 -31.03 20.35
N GLY A 701 13.59 -29.92 21.10
CA GLY A 701 13.93 -29.86 22.52
C GLY A 701 15.24 -29.14 22.85
N GLU A 702 16.15 -28.94 21.88
CA GLU A 702 17.41 -28.24 22.13
C GLU A 702 17.24 -26.70 22.13
N LYS A 703 18.02 -26.00 22.96
CA LYS A 703 17.99 -24.53 23.09
C LYS A 703 18.93 -23.90 22.06
N GLY A 704 18.44 -23.07 21.14
CA GLY A 704 19.30 -22.27 20.27
C GLY A 704 19.89 -21.04 20.97
N LEU A 705 20.31 -20.05 20.18
CA LEU A 705 21.08 -18.90 20.64
C LEU A 705 20.35 -18.06 21.71
N GLU A 706 19.02 -17.89 21.60
CA GLU A 706 18.23 -17.13 22.57
C GLU A 706 18.18 -17.79 23.96
N GLY A 707 18.13 -19.13 24.01
CA GLY A 707 18.13 -19.88 25.27
C GLY A 707 19.44 -19.72 26.06
N HIS A 708 20.52 -19.31 25.38
CA HIS A 708 21.86 -19.14 25.94
C HIS A 708 22.21 -17.67 26.25
N LEU A 709 21.57 -16.70 25.57
CA LEU A 709 21.76 -15.27 25.79
C LEU A 709 20.89 -14.69 26.93
N ARG A 710 19.97 -15.47 27.50
CA ARG A 710 19.01 -15.04 28.53
C ARG A 710 19.61 -14.71 29.92
N GLY A 711 20.92 -14.47 30.00
CA GLY A 711 21.64 -14.15 31.24
C GLY A 711 22.78 -13.13 31.09
N VAL A 712 22.93 -12.46 29.93
CA VAL A 712 24.00 -11.46 29.74
C VAL A 712 23.38 -10.06 29.72
N GLU A 713 23.63 -9.30 30.79
CA GLU A 713 23.29 -7.89 30.88
C GLU A 713 24.06 -7.07 29.83
N ASN A 714 23.39 -6.60 28.78
CA ASN A 714 23.58 -5.25 28.21
C ASN A 714 22.73 -5.00 26.96
N LYS A 715 22.01 -3.85 26.97
CA LYS A 715 21.52 -2.95 25.88
C LYS A 715 21.07 -3.47 24.49
N THR A 716 21.03 -4.78 24.23
CA THR A 716 20.74 -5.40 22.93
C THR A 716 19.54 -6.32 23.07
N LYS A 717 18.49 -6.12 22.26
CA LYS A 717 17.27 -6.91 22.33
C LYS A 717 17.39 -8.08 21.35
N VAL A 718 17.28 -9.29 21.85
CA VAL A 718 17.32 -10.54 21.07
C VAL A 718 15.87 -11.02 20.89
N ARG A 719 15.53 -11.46 19.67
CA ARG A 719 14.25 -12.10 19.34
C ARG A 719 14.55 -13.37 18.54
N SER A 720 14.25 -14.54 19.09
CA SER A 720 14.32 -15.79 18.31
C SER A 720 12.94 -16.29 17.92
N MET A 721 12.89 -16.98 16.78
CA MET A 721 11.73 -17.69 16.26
C MET A 721 12.21 -19.04 15.74
N LYS A 722 11.64 -20.12 16.28
CA LYS A 722 11.84 -21.47 15.74
C LYS A 722 10.85 -21.68 14.59
N HIS A 723 11.35 -22.14 13.45
CA HIS A 723 10.58 -22.41 12.25
C HIS A 723 10.68 -23.90 11.90
N PRO A 724 9.55 -24.59 11.58
CA PRO A 724 9.57 -25.99 11.16
C PRO A 724 9.99 -26.18 9.68
N ILE A 725 10.92 -25.37 9.17
CA ILE A 725 11.51 -25.59 7.84
C ILE A 725 12.67 -26.58 7.98
N GLY A 726 12.72 -27.62 7.15
CA GLY A 726 13.75 -28.66 7.21
C GLY A 726 13.65 -29.52 8.48
N ARG A 727 14.79 -30.00 9.02
CA ARG A 727 14.86 -30.72 10.31
C ARG A 727 14.92 -29.78 11.53
N GLY A 728 14.22 -28.64 11.46
CA GLY A 728 14.21 -27.59 12.48
C GLY A 728 15.23 -26.48 12.20
N MET A 729 14.74 -25.26 11.99
CA MET A 729 15.56 -24.07 11.78
C MET A 729 15.18 -23.00 12.80
N GLU A 730 16.13 -22.50 13.57
CA GLU A 730 15.94 -21.40 14.50
C GLU A 730 16.57 -20.12 13.95
N ILE A 731 15.79 -19.04 13.88
CA ILE A 731 16.24 -17.73 13.41
C ILE A 731 16.24 -16.77 14.58
N THR A 732 17.42 -16.29 14.95
CA THR A 732 17.62 -15.32 16.01
C THR A 732 18.00 -13.97 15.43
N MET A 733 17.17 -12.94 15.67
CA MET A 733 17.45 -11.56 15.29
C MET A 733 17.99 -10.75 16.47
N ILE A 734 19.02 -9.95 16.25
CA ILE A 734 19.70 -9.15 17.27
C ILE A 734 19.73 -7.69 16.82
N GLY A 735 19.32 -6.73 17.67
CA GLY A 735 19.43 -5.31 17.34
C GLY A 735 19.07 -4.32 18.46
N LYS A 736 19.17 -3.01 18.15
CA LYS A 736 18.89 -1.91 19.09
C LYS A 736 17.40 -1.58 19.21
N SER A 737 16.99 -1.09 20.38
CA SER A 737 15.59 -0.86 20.78
C SER A 737 14.74 0.04 19.86
N ASN A 738 15.35 0.84 18.98
CA ASN A 738 14.62 1.77 18.10
C ASN A 738 14.21 1.16 16.75
N ASP A 739 14.84 0.06 16.32
CA ASP A 739 14.52 -0.62 15.04
C ASP A 739 13.37 -1.63 15.19
N PHE A 740 13.02 -1.99 16.42
CA PHE A 740 11.84 -2.78 16.73
C PHE A 740 10.72 -1.82 17.11
N GLY A 741 9.70 -1.69 16.24
CA GLY A 741 8.56 -0.79 16.39
C GLY A 741 8.11 -0.56 17.85
N LYS A 742 7.94 0.72 18.20
CA LYS A 742 7.64 1.20 19.56
C LYS A 742 6.56 0.35 20.23
N ARG A 743 6.93 -0.25 21.36
CA ARG A 743 5.99 -0.72 22.38
C ARG A 743 5.54 0.53 23.13
N GLU A 744 4.33 1.03 22.89
CA GLU A 744 3.74 2.05 23.76
C GLU A 744 3.61 1.47 25.17
N LYS A 745 4.54 1.86 26.05
CA LYS A 745 4.36 1.82 27.49
C LYS A 745 3.81 3.18 27.89
N SER A 746 2.50 3.25 28.09
CA SER A 746 1.85 4.42 28.68
C SER A 746 2.22 4.54 30.17
N LYS A 747 3.02 5.56 30.51
CA LYS A 747 3.05 6.16 31.84
C LYS A 747 2.93 7.67 31.72
N SER A 748 1.81 8.17 32.26
CA SER A 748 1.58 9.47 32.93
C SER A 748 2.40 10.69 32.47
N GLY A 749 1.72 11.65 31.85
CA GLY A 749 2.24 13.00 31.65
C GLY A 749 1.18 13.92 31.05
N SER A 750 0.55 14.71 31.92
CA SER A 750 -0.51 15.68 31.63
C SER A 750 -0.08 16.77 30.64
N TYR A 751 -0.84 16.98 29.55
CA TYR A 751 -1.17 18.32 29.06
C TYR A 751 -2.58 18.34 28.47
N CYS A 752 -3.35 19.31 28.94
CA CYS A 752 -4.77 19.52 28.70
C CYS A 752 -4.97 20.42 27.48
N VAL A 753 -5.75 19.98 26.49
CA VAL A 753 -6.53 20.86 25.60
C VAL A 753 -7.93 20.25 25.50
N ARG A 754 -8.95 21.09 25.69
CA ARG A 754 -10.28 20.74 26.19
C ARG A 754 -11.35 21.20 25.19
N SER A 755 -12.06 20.26 24.56
CA SER A 755 -13.46 20.32 24.09
C SER A 755 -13.69 19.06 23.22
N GLU A 756 -14.73 18.23 23.28
CA GLU A 756 -15.93 18.02 24.09
C GLU A 756 -16.15 16.50 24.18
N ARG A 757 -16.40 15.95 25.38
CA ARG A 757 -16.53 14.50 25.60
C ARG A 757 -17.99 14.05 25.44
N LYS A 758 -18.27 13.21 24.45
CA LYS A 758 -19.28 12.13 24.59
C LYS A 758 -18.60 10.96 25.32
N VAL A 759 -18.99 10.74 26.57
CA VAL A 759 -18.48 9.64 27.41
C VAL A 759 -19.12 8.33 26.96
N VAL A 760 -18.39 7.53 26.17
CA VAL A 760 -18.66 6.10 26.05
C VAL A 760 -17.92 5.42 27.20
N LYS A 761 -18.67 4.81 28.13
CA LYS A 761 -18.13 4.00 29.24
C LYS A 761 -17.28 2.86 28.67
N ARG A 762 -15.95 2.90 28.88
CA ARG A 762 -15.10 1.71 28.78
C ARG A 762 -15.51 0.74 29.89
N THR A 763 -15.93 -0.46 29.50
CA THR A 763 -16.14 -1.56 30.43
C THR A 763 -14.87 -2.39 30.48
N ASP A 764 -14.05 -2.19 31.50
CA ASP A 764 -12.89 -3.07 31.77
C ASP A 764 -13.39 -4.44 32.22
N LYS A 765 -13.07 -5.48 31.43
CA LYS A 765 -13.46 -6.89 31.66
C LYS A 765 -12.27 -7.72 32.17
N SER A 766 -12.59 -8.78 32.93
CA SER A 766 -11.63 -9.70 33.58
C SER A 766 -10.72 -10.42 32.59
N LYS A 767 -9.45 -10.62 32.98
CA LYS A 767 -8.39 -11.23 32.18
C LYS A 767 -7.97 -12.59 32.76
N TRP A 768 -7.70 -13.56 31.89
CA TRP A 768 -7.05 -14.81 32.28
C TRP A 768 -5.54 -14.61 32.34
N VAL A 769 -4.93 -15.07 33.43
CA VAL A 769 -3.48 -15.02 33.63
C VAL A 769 -2.94 -16.43 33.65
N PHE A 770 -1.88 -16.65 32.86
CA PHE A 770 -1.16 -17.92 32.77
C PHE A 770 0.07 -17.82 33.66
N GLN A 771 0.20 -18.72 34.62
CA GLN A 771 1.38 -18.81 35.47
C GLN A 771 1.78 -20.27 35.61
N VAL A 772 3.06 -20.53 35.37
CA VAL A 772 3.67 -21.86 35.57
C VAL A 772 4.24 -21.86 36.98
N ASP A 773 3.86 -22.83 37.80
CA ASP A 773 4.49 -23.01 39.11
C ASP A 773 5.91 -23.54 38.90
N GLU A 774 6.90 -22.77 39.34
CA GLU A 774 8.33 -23.07 39.14
C GLU A 774 8.81 -24.32 39.93
N LYS A 775 8.02 -24.83 40.88
CA LYS A 775 8.35 -26.04 41.67
C LYS A 775 7.64 -27.30 41.17
N SER A 776 6.38 -27.21 40.74
CA SER A 776 5.62 -28.39 40.27
C SER A 776 5.63 -28.57 38.75
N GLY A 777 5.93 -27.50 37.99
CA GLY A 777 5.84 -27.51 36.52
C GLY A 777 4.40 -27.51 35.99
N GLU A 778 3.38 -27.42 36.86
CA GLU A 778 1.98 -27.39 36.44
C GLU A 778 1.58 -26.01 35.90
N GLU A 779 0.93 -25.98 34.73
CA GLU A 779 0.34 -24.77 34.16
C GLU A 779 -0.97 -24.44 34.90
N HIS A 780 -0.97 -23.37 35.70
CA HIS A 780 -2.19 -22.90 36.35
C HIS A 780 -2.86 -21.78 35.55
N ILE A 781 -4.17 -21.98 35.29
CA ILE A 781 -5.03 -21.02 34.61
C ILE A 781 -5.91 -20.35 35.67
N PHE A 782 -5.63 -19.09 36.01
CA PHE A 782 -6.39 -18.36 37.02
C PHE A 782 -7.28 -17.28 36.39
N ARG A 783 -8.50 -17.19 36.93
CA ARG A 783 -9.43 -16.08 36.72
C ARG A 783 -9.01 -14.97 37.69
N VAL A 784 -8.77 -13.75 37.19
CA VAL A 784 -8.64 -12.57 38.08
C VAL A 784 -10.04 -11.94 38.21
N PRO A 785 -10.77 -12.16 39.33
CA PRO A 785 -12.00 -11.42 39.59
C PRO A 785 -11.70 -9.95 39.95
N LYS A 786 -12.68 -9.07 39.73
CA LYS A 786 -12.64 -7.68 40.18
C LYS A 786 -12.32 -7.63 41.68
N SER A 787 -11.22 -7.01 42.08
CA SER A 787 -11.04 -6.60 43.47
C SER A 787 -12.01 -5.46 43.77
N HIS A 788 -12.95 -5.67 44.69
CA HIS A 788 -13.54 -4.60 45.46
C HIS A 788 -12.41 -3.89 46.21
N SER A 789 -12.11 -2.65 45.83
CA SER A 789 -11.37 -1.75 46.70
C SER A 789 -12.29 -1.31 47.84
N GLU A 790 -11.77 -1.41 49.06
CA GLU A 790 -12.16 -0.70 50.28
C GLU A 790 -13.41 -1.16 51.04
N SER A 791 -13.20 -2.12 51.93
CA SER A 791 -13.45 -1.92 53.38
C SER A 791 -12.77 -3.06 54.15
N LEU A 792 -12.26 -2.77 55.34
CA LEU A 792 -11.56 -3.66 56.30
C LEU A 792 -10.04 -3.81 56.17
N TRP A 793 -9.29 -2.70 56.30
CA TRP A 793 -8.02 -2.72 57.06
C TRP A 793 -7.91 -1.41 57.86
N GLY A 794 -8.61 -1.38 58.98
CA GLY A 794 -8.22 -0.60 60.14
C GLY A 794 -7.77 -1.59 61.21
N ALA A 795 -6.45 -1.76 61.39
CA ALA A 795 -5.79 -2.19 62.62
C ALA A 795 -4.27 -2.33 62.39
N LYS A 796 -3.54 -1.51 63.14
CA LYS A 796 -2.07 -1.39 63.31
C LYS A 796 -1.31 -0.60 62.25
#